data_AF-A0A669CZ39-F1
#
_entry.id   AF-A0A669CZ39-F1
#
_cell.length_a   1.000
_cell.length_b   1.000
_cell.length_c   1.000
_cell.angle_alpha   90.00
_cell.angle_beta   90.00
_cell.angle_gamma   90.00
#
_symmetry.space_group_name_H-M   'P 1'
#
loop_
_entity.id
_entity.type
_entity.pdbx_description
1 polymer ?
#
loop_
_entity_poly.entity_id
_entity_poly.type
_entity_poly.pdbx_seq_one_letter_code
_entity_poly.pdbx_strand_id
1 'polypeptide(L)'
;MDPLSGTRYTPAPDKDWDINVHLPASNTKRLEKKKHPGKTGAVIGVVIFAAVVALMVGILVWHFHFRKHQRVKRMYSGSMRITNQAFINAYENSSTPEFKALAKQVISQVRIPQLSKYYRESTVQAFSEGSVIAYYLSEFNVPVGQERAVDNEMTSVETLVKKMRNSMRTSNELTFENVVTSGTVKATASHSVYIKHTLLFVILSSPGFPDSPYPPNTFIQWQLRADPGYVVKLEFGTFELEESCENDFIKIYDSLVPIESLLMEELCGKYLPNKRLSFLSSGNVMLVTMATHDQSFPGFIAEVSQVQKGNKACGEKLIGSKGNFSSPNHPNYYPPKITCEWLIEVSGQSLKCESLLCFKKMGMPEQSRCVIACTFHFFRWCGEKPDGSVTETSSTNNMTVVFYSDESRVDHGFSAQYEAIDVQNPCPDKFRCRNNNCIKLALKCDGWNDCGDMSDELECSCSSADIRCRNGFCKPMFWKCDGVNDCGDNTDEMDCGCASGQITCKNGNCVSEKLKCDGKDDCGDGTDEQDCTKATGGLTVSCTDFTYKCKDNKCISKVNPECDGMTDCGDGSDEENCDCGTRGKSQRIVGGQNAELGEFPWQISLHVKSHGHVCGASLISPKWLVTAAHCVQDEGSLKLSQPGSWEVYLGLHEQRKTQDPVQKRNLKQVIPHPNYNKFTFDNDIALMELDSPVTYSDFIKPICLPAPQHEFPPGQSVWITGWGATREGGSAAVVLQKASVRIINQAVCNELMGGQITSRMFCAGVLTGGVDACQGDSGGPLSSLSGSRMFLAGVVSWGDGCARRNKPGIYTTVTKYRGWIKEKTGV
;
A
#
# COMPACT_ATOMS: atom_id res chain seq x y z
N MET A 1 -53.82 -28.62 -27.12
CA MET A 1 -54.54 -29.79 -26.63
C MET A 1 -54.14 -30.00 -25.19
N ASP A 2 -54.90 -29.40 -24.29
CA ASP A 2 -55.09 -29.90 -22.92
C ASP A 2 -55.70 -31.33 -23.00
N PRO A 3 -55.56 -32.22 -21.99
CA PRO A 3 -56.31 -31.97 -20.75
C PRO A 3 -55.89 -32.65 -19.42
N LEU A 4 -56.42 -32.03 -18.35
CA LEU A 4 -57.11 -32.62 -17.18
C LEU A 4 -56.35 -33.12 -15.94
N SER A 5 -56.73 -32.47 -14.83
CA SER A 5 -57.11 -33.06 -13.52
C SER A 5 -55.95 -33.46 -12.59
N GLY A 6 -55.72 -32.78 -11.45
CA GLY A 6 -56.66 -32.60 -10.33
C GLY A 6 -56.34 -33.67 -9.28
N THR A 7 -55.91 -33.37 -8.06
CA THR A 7 -56.82 -32.99 -6.98
C THR A 7 -56.06 -32.61 -5.70
N ARG A 8 -56.67 -31.67 -4.96
CA ARG A 8 -56.45 -31.36 -3.54
C ARG A 8 -56.60 -32.60 -2.66
N TYR A 9 -55.90 -32.64 -1.52
CA TYR A 9 -56.60 -32.76 -0.24
C TYR A 9 -55.82 -32.13 0.92
N THR A 10 -56.49 -31.17 1.55
CA THR A 10 -56.43 -30.62 2.92
C THR A 10 -56.46 -31.71 4.02
N PRO A 11 -56.51 -31.46 5.35
CA PRO A 11 -56.36 -30.23 6.15
C PRO A 11 -55.39 -30.37 7.35
N ALA A 12 -55.14 -29.28 8.08
CA ALA A 12 -54.85 -29.31 9.51
C ALA A 12 -56.17 -29.45 10.29
N PRO A 13 -56.22 -30.31 11.32
CA PRO A 13 -56.74 -29.90 12.64
C PRO A 13 -56.00 -30.67 13.76
N ASP A 14 -56.02 -30.38 15.05
CA ASP A 14 -56.52 -29.36 15.98
C ASP A 14 -55.65 -29.62 17.24
N LYS A 15 -55.20 -28.63 18.03
CA LYS A 15 -55.93 -27.99 19.13
C LYS A 15 -56.71 -28.96 20.03
N ASP A 16 -56.10 -29.35 21.15
CA ASP A 16 -56.82 -29.81 22.34
C ASP A 16 -56.97 -28.65 23.33
N TRP A 17 -58.21 -28.26 23.59
CA TRP A 17 -58.70 -28.14 24.97
C TRP A 17 -60.18 -28.59 25.00
N ASP A 18 -60.42 -29.58 25.87
CA ASP A 18 -61.64 -30.33 26.17
C ASP A 18 -62.88 -29.45 26.45
N ILE A 19 -64.09 -29.68 25.92
CA ILE A 19 -65.02 -30.83 25.99
C ILE A 19 -65.64 -31.07 27.38
N ASN A 20 -66.96 -30.84 27.45
CA ASN A 20 -68.03 -31.71 27.99
C ASN A 20 -69.37 -30.93 27.91
N VAL A 21 -70.55 -31.42 27.49
CA VAL A 21 -71.13 -32.77 27.42
C VAL A 21 -72.42 -32.76 26.56
N HIS A 22 -72.57 -33.80 25.74
CA HIS A 22 -73.74 -34.61 25.30
C HIS A 22 -75.16 -34.04 25.03
N LEU A 23 -75.57 -34.16 23.75
CA LEU A 23 -76.70 -34.92 23.11
C LEU A 23 -77.92 -35.36 23.97
N PRO A 24 -79.16 -35.50 23.44
CA PRO A 24 -79.52 -35.87 22.05
C PRO A 24 -80.79 -35.22 21.43
N ALA A 25 -81.07 -35.56 20.16
CA ALA A 25 -82.38 -35.67 19.50
C ALA A 25 -83.25 -34.40 19.27
N SER A 26 -84.14 -34.55 18.28
CA SER A 26 -84.97 -33.55 17.59
C SER A 26 -85.88 -32.73 18.51
N ASN A 27 -86.15 -31.46 18.18
CA ASN A 27 -87.37 -31.08 17.47
C ASN A 27 -87.51 -29.56 17.25
N THR A 28 -88.24 -29.26 16.19
CA THR A 28 -88.82 -27.97 15.79
C THR A 28 -89.41 -27.15 16.95
N LYS A 29 -89.28 -25.81 16.88
CA LYS A 29 -90.44 -24.91 16.82
C LYS A 29 -90.06 -23.43 16.59
N ARG A 30 -90.61 -22.93 15.47
CA ARG A 30 -91.26 -21.62 15.28
C ARG A 30 -90.39 -20.35 15.17
N LEU A 31 -90.28 -19.90 13.91
CA LEU A 31 -90.62 -18.56 13.42
C LEU A 31 -90.78 -17.45 14.47
N GLU A 32 -89.96 -16.40 14.37
CA GLU A 32 -90.45 -15.02 14.27
C GLU A 32 -89.41 -14.07 13.64
N LYS A 33 -89.89 -13.20 12.74
CA LYS A 33 -89.12 -12.22 11.95
C LYS A 33 -88.47 -11.17 12.83
N LYS A 34 -87.31 -10.60 12.42
CA LYS A 34 -87.08 -9.15 12.56
C LYS A 34 -86.10 -8.53 11.55
N LYS A 35 -86.60 -7.44 10.97
CA LYS A 35 -86.12 -6.41 10.03
C LYS A 35 -84.63 -6.03 10.02
N HIS A 36 -84.17 -5.70 8.81
CA HIS A 36 -82.89 -5.06 8.44
C HIS A 36 -82.66 -3.68 9.10
N PRO A 37 -81.40 -3.27 9.35
CA PRO A 37 -80.98 -1.87 9.25
C PRO A 37 -80.51 -1.61 7.79
N GLY A 38 -80.77 -0.52 7.08
CA GLY A 38 -81.08 0.86 7.43
C GLY A 38 -80.20 1.73 6.53
N LYS A 39 -80.78 2.40 5.52
CA LYS A 39 -80.10 3.11 4.41
C LYS A 39 -79.04 4.16 4.82
N THR A 40 -78.98 4.53 6.10
CA THR A 40 -78.09 5.56 6.64
C THR A 40 -76.61 5.15 6.70
N GLY A 41 -76.31 3.87 6.91
CA GLY A 41 -74.91 3.38 6.99
C GLY A 41 -74.19 3.37 5.64
N ALA A 42 -74.92 3.13 4.55
CA ALA A 42 -74.36 3.15 3.20
C ALA A 42 -74.02 4.59 2.73
N VAL A 43 -74.84 5.58 3.14
CA VAL A 43 -74.62 6.99 2.75
C VAL A 43 -73.37 7.56 3.44
N ILE A 44 -73.14 7.23 4.71
CA ILE A 44 -71.95 7.68 5.46
C ILE A 44 -70.67 7.08 4.84
N GLY A 45 -70.70 5.80 4.44
CA GLY A 45 -69.58 5.16 3.76
C GLY A 45 -69.22 5.81 2.42
N VAL A 46 -70.23 6.18 1.62
CA VAL A 46 -70.02 6.87 0.32
C VAL A 46 -69.44 8.27 0.50
N VAL A 47 -69.90 9.02 1.51
CA VAL A 47 -69.39 10.37 1.79
C VAL A 47 -67.94 10.34 2.27
N ILE A 48 -67.58 9.39 3.15
CA ILE A 48 -66.19 9.22 3.61
C ILE A 48 -65.29 8.81 2.44
N PHE A 49 -65.74 7.87 1.61
CA PHE A 49 -64.97 7.45 0.43
C PHE A 49 -64.77 8.61 -0.56
N ALA A 50 -65.80 9.40 -0.83
CA ALA A 50 -65.70 10.59 -1.68
C ALA A 50 -64.75 11.65 -1.10
N ALA A 51 -64.77 11.85 0.22
CA ALA A 51 -63.84 12.77 0.89
C ALA A 51 -62.39 12.29 0.81
N VAL A 52 -62.13 10.99 0.99
CA VAL A 52 -60.78 10.40 0.83
C VAL A 52 -60.30 10.51 -0.60
N VAL A 53 -61.16 10.25 -1.59
CA VAL A 53 -60.81 10.40 -3.01
C VAL A 53 -60.53 11.87 -3.35
N ALA A 54 -61.33 12.81 -2.86
CA ALA A 54 -61.09 14.24 -3.07
C ALA A 54 -59.78 14.71 -2.41
N LEU A 55 -59.45 14.19 -1.22
CA LEU A 55 -58.20 14.49 -0.52
C LEU A 55 -57.00 13.89 -1.26
N MET A 56 -57.10 12.65 -1.75
CA MET A 56 -56.05 12.02 -2.58
C MET A 56 -55.85 12.76 -3.91
N VAL A 57 -56.93 13.16 -4.59
CA VAL A 57 -56.85 13.97 -5.82
C VAL A 57 -56.28 15.35 -5.50
N GLY A 58 -56.67 15.98 -4.38
CA GLY A 58 -56.09 17.24 -3.92
C GLY A 58 -54.59 17.14 -3.63
N ILE A 59 -54.14 16.07 -2.97
CA ILE A 59 -52.73 15.79 -2.74
C ILE A 59 -52.00 15.49 -4.05
N LEU A 60 -52.61 14.76 -4.98
CA LEU A 60 -52.00 14.46 -6.29
C LEU A 60 -51.91 15.72 -7.15
N VAL A 61 -52.95 16.56 -7.19
CA VAL A 61 -52.92 17.86 -7.88
C VAL A 61 -51.89 18.77 -7.21
N TRP A 62 -51.79 18.79 -5.87
CA TRP A 62 -50.74 19.52 -5.16
C TRP A 62 -49.34 18.98 -5.50
N HIS A 63 -49.16 17.66 -5.51
CA HIS A 63 -47.89 17.00 -5.81
C HIS A 63 -47.45 17.19 -7.27
N PHE A 64 -48.38 17.20 -8.24
CA PHE A 64 -48.05 17.32 -9.67
C PHE A 64 -48.10 18.76 -10.20
N HIS A 65 -48.93 19.64 -9.63
CA HIS A 65 -49.10 21.01 -10.09
C HIS A 65 -48.26 22.04 -9.31
N PHE A 66 -48.11 21.88 -7.98
CA PHE A 66 -47.38 22.86 -7.15
C PHE A 66 -45.89 22.57 -6.95
N ARG A 67 -45.39 21.34 -7.18
CA ARG A 67 -43.94 21.02 -7.11
C ARG A 67 -43.13 21.45 -8.35
N LYS A 68 -43.75 21.98 -9.40
CA LYS A 68 -43.11 22.26 -10.71
C LYS A 68 -42.18 23.48 -10.78
N HIS A 69 -41.91 24.16 -9.67
CA HIS A 69 -41.14 25.42 -9.68
C HIS A 69 -39.87 25.43 -8.83
N GLN A 70 -39.42 24.27 -8.36
CA GLN A 70 -38.08 24.20 -7.78
C GLN A 70 -37.06 24.18 -8.93
N ARG A 71 -36.30 25.26 -9.07
CA ARG A 71 -35.17 25.37 -10.00
C ARG A 71 -33.88 25.31 -9.21
N VAL A 72 -32.88 24.62 -9.75
CA VAL A 72 -31.55 24.46 -9.16
C VAL A 72 -30.57 25.35 -9.92
N LYS A 73 -29.75 26.07 -9.17
CA LYS A 73 -28.65 26.84 -9.72
C LYS A 73 -27.52 25.88 -10.10
N ARG A 74 -27.10 25.92 -11.36
CA ARG A 74 -25.98 25.15 -11.92
C ARG A 74 -24.92 26.11 -12.44
N MET A 75 -23.66 25.83 -12.10
CA MET A 75 -22.53 26.62 -12.55
C MET A 75 -21.62 25.76 -13.43
N TYR A 76 -21.21 26.31 -14.57
CA TYR A 76 -20.27 25.66 -15.49
C TYR A 76 -19.07 26.56 -15.71
N SER A 77 -17.89 26.05 -15.40
CA SER A 77 -16.60 26.70 -15.65
C SER A 77 -16.11 26.32 -17.03
N GLY A 78 -15.43 27.23 -17.70
CA GLY A 78 -14.70 26.90 -18.92
C GLY A 78 -13.56 27.84 -19.24
N SER A 79 -12.78 27.46 -20.25
CA SER A 79 -11.66 28.25 -20.76
C SER A 79 -11.74 28.38 -22.27
N MET A 80 -11.24 29.49 -22.80
CA MET A 80 -11.14 29.70 -24.24
C MET A 80 -9.85 30.45 -24.59
N ARG A 81 -9.14 29.96 -25.60
CA ARG A 81 -7.89 30.55 -26.09
C ARG A 81 -8.17 31.58 -27.18
N ILE A 82 -7.69 32.81 -27.03
CA ILE A 82 -7.84 33.91 -28.00
C ILE A 82 -6.51 34.06 -28.75
N THR A 83 -6.52 33.83 -30.07
CA THR A 83 -5.28 33.83 -30.87
C THR A 83 -4.94 35.16 -31.53
N ASN A 84 -5.92 36.06 -31.69
CA ASN A 84 -5.75 37.37 -32.34
C ASN A 84 -5.46 38.53 -31.37
N GLN A 85 -5.10 38.23 -30.12
CA GLN A 85 -4.84 39.24 -29.09
C GLN A 85 -3.61 38.88 -28.28
N ALA A 86 -2.73 39.87 -28.07
CA ALA A 86 -1.56 39.73 -27.22
C ALA A 86 -1.93 39.93 -25.74
N PHE A 87 -1.31 39.17 -24.86
CA PHE A 87 -1.49 39.33 -23.42
C PHE A 87 -0.77 40.60 -22.94
N ILE A 88 -1.43 41.37 -22.08
CA ILE A 88 -0.86 42.54 -21.40
C ILE A 88 -1.04 42.40 -19.89
N ASN A 89 -0.09 42.92 -19.11
CA ASN A 89 -0.11 42.83 -17.65
C ASN A 89 -1.38 43.46 -17.02
N ALA A 90 -2.05 44.37 -17.72
CA ALA A 90 -3.32 44.93 -17.26
C ALA A 90 -4.45 43.87 -17.17
N TYR A 91 -4.37 42.77 -17.93
CA TYR A 91 -5.34 41.66 -17.89
C TYR A 91 -5.21 40.77 -16.66
N GLU A 92 -4.18 40.95 -15.83
CA GLU A 92 -4.02 40.18 -14.59
C GLU A 92 -4.97 40.65 -13.49
N ASN A 93 -5.31 41.94 -13.51
CA ASN A 93 -6.14 42.55 -12.49
C ASN A 93 -7.55 42.80 -13.02
N SER A 94 -8.53 42.11 -12.46
CA SER A 94 -9.95 42.20 -12.85
C SER A 94 -10.56 43.60 -12.69
N SER A 95 -9.90 44.48 -11.92
CA SER A 95 -10.36 45.85 -11.70
C SER A 95 -10.03 46.82 -12.84
N THR A 96 -9.06 46.47 -13.70
CA THR A 96 -8.57 47.36 -14.77
C THR A 96 -9.60 47.55 -15.88
N PRO A 97 -9.60 48.71 -16.55
CA PRO A 97 -10.51 48.97 -17.67
C PRO A 97 -10.23 48.04 -18.86
N GLU A 98 -8.96 47.67 -19.09
CA GLU A 98 -8.54 46.77 -20.16
C GLU A 98 -9.11 45.36 -19.96
N PHE A 99 -9.06 44.82 -18.73
CA PHE A 99 -9.68 43.54 -18.38
C PHE A 99 -11.18 43.56 -18.66
N LYS A 100 -11.88 44.61 -18.18
CA LYS A 100 -13.34 44.73 -18.31
C LYS A 100 -13.76 44.84 -19.78
N ALA A 101 -12.99 45.55 -20.60
CA ALA A 101 -13.25 45.69 -22.03
C ALA A 101 -13.16 44.34 -22.75
N LEU A 102 -12.09 43.58 -22.52
CA LEU A 102 -11.93 42.25 -23.10
C LEU A 102 -12.96 41.26 -22.56
N ALA A 103 -13.19 41.25 -21.25
CA ALA A 103 -14.20 40.38 -20.63
C ALA A 103 -15.59 40.59 -21.23
N LYS A 104 -15.96 41.83 -21.57
CA LYS A 104 -17.23 42.13 -22.24
C LYS A 104 -17.31 41.54 -23.65
N GLN A 105 -16.21 41.57 -24.41
CA GLN A 105 -16.14 40.94 -25.73
C GLN A 105 -16.26 39.42 -25.63
N VAL A 106 -15.54 38.81 -24.67
CA VAL A 106 -15.63 37.39 -24.35
C VAL A 106 -17.06 36.95 -24.04
N ILE A 107 -17.73 37.64 -23.10
CA ILE A 107 -19.09 37.27 -22.66
C ILE A 107 -20.10 37.35 -23.80
N SER A 108 -19.92 38.28 -24.75
CA SER A 108 -20.80 38.39 -25.92
C SER A 108 -20.76 37.15 -26.82
N GLN A 109 -19.65 36.41 -26.82
CA GLN A 109 -19.39 35.27 -27.71
C GLN A 109 -19.56 33.90 -27.02
N VAL A 110 -19.56 33.85 -25.68
CA VAL A 110 -19.77 32.63 -24.87
C VAL A 110 -21.25 32.17 -24.83
N ARG A 111 -22.21 32.97 -25.33
CA ARG A 111 -23.63 32.62 -25.31
C ARG A 111 -23.95 31.42 -26.21
N ILE A 112 -24.38 30.31 -25.61
CA ILE A 112 -24.80 29.09 -26.31
C ILE A 112 -26.29 29.21 -26.71
N PRO A 113 -26.64 29.24 -28.01
CA PRO A 113 -28.01 29.47 -28.47
C PRO A 113 -29.01 28.41 -27.97
N GLN A 114 -28.59 27.15 -27.91
CA GLN A 114 -29.45 26.00 -27.57
C GLN A 114 -29.83 25.94 -26.07
N LEU A 115 -28.98 26.45 -25.18
CA LEU A 115 -29.20 26.46 -23.73
C LEU A 115 -29.62 27.84 -23.20
N SER A 116 -29.88 28.80 -24.09
CA SER A 116 -30.29 30.17 -23.78
C SER A 116 -31.53 30.24 -22.87
N LYS A 117 -32.41 29.24 -22.92
CA LYS A 117 -33.60 29.12 -22.06
C LYS A 117 -33.27 29.00 -20.57
N TYR A 118 -32.15 28.37 -20.23
CA TYR A 118 -31.72 28.15 -18.84
C TYR A 118 -30.60 29.11 -18.42
N TYR A 119 -29.98 29.79 -19.39
CA TYR A 119 -28.88 30.72 -19.17
C TYR A 119 -29.31 31.94 -18.34
N ARG A 120 -28.52 32.28 -17.33
CA ARG A 120 -28.71 33.49 -16.52
C ARG A 120 -27.66 34.54 -16.85
N GLU A 121 -26.39 34.22 -16.59
CA GLU A 121 -25.27 35.13 -16.77
C GLU A 121 -23.94 34.37 -16.92
N SER A 122 -22.96 35.02 -17.54
CA SER A 122 -21.58 34.55 -17.63
C SER A 122 -20.65 35.64 -17.13
N THR A 123 -19.63 35.23 -16.39
CA THR A 123 -18.61 36.10 -15.81
C THR A 123 -17.24 35.60 -16.22
N VAL A 124 -16.33 36.51 -16.60
CA VAL A 124 -14.93 36.15 -16.82
C VAL A 124 -14.20 36.25 -15.49
N GLN A 125 -13.56 35.16 -15.08
CA GLN A 125 -12.85 35.03 -13.82
C GLN A 125 -11.42 35.55 -13.93
N ALA A 126 -10.72 35.19 -15.02
CA ALA A 126 -9.33 35.58 -15.22
C ALA A 126 -8.89 35.46 -16.68
N PHE A 127 -7.75 36.09 -17.03
CA PHE A 127 -7.01 35.84 -18.27
C PHE A 127 -5.61 35.32 -17.96
N SER A 128 -5.07 34.40 -18.77
CA SER A 128 -3.68 33.90 -18.66
C SER A 128 -2.92 33.97 -20.00
N GLU A 129 -1.61 33.70 -19.93
CA GLU A 129 -0.67 33.88 -21.03
C GLU A 129 -0.64 32.70 -22.02
N GLY A 130 -0.08 32.95 -23.22
CA GLY A 130 0.07 31.96 -24.29
C GLY A 130 -1.07 31.96 -25.31
N SER A 131 -1.28 33.07 -26.02
CA SER A 131 -2.52 33.38 -26.77
C SER A 131 -3.69 33.53 -25.80
N VAL A 132 -3.95 34.78 -25.34
CA VAL A 132 -4.79 35.15 -24.19
C VAL A 132 -5.87 34.10 -23.88
N ILE A 133 -5.72 33.36 -22.79
CA ILE A 133 -6.70 32.34 -22.39
C ILE A 133 -7.67 32.99 -21.42
N ALA A 134 -8.94 33.07 -21.79
CA ALA A 134 -10.01 33.59 -20.94
C ALA A 134 -10.70 32.46 -20.19
N TYR A 135 -10.74 32.56 -18.86
CA TYR A 135 -11.49 31.64 -18.01
C TYR A 135 -12.82 32.26 -17.63
N TYR A 136 -13.92 31.56 -17.87
CA TYR A 136 -15.27 32.06 -17.60
C TYR A 136 -16.10 31.07 -16.78
N LEU A 137 -17.11 31.60 -16.11
CA LEU A 137 -18.09 30.86 -15.33
C LEU A 137 -19.48 31.26 -15.83
N SER A 138 -20.29 30.27 -16.18
CA SER A 138 -21.66 30.45 -16.70
C SER A 138 -22.67 29.87 -15.72
N GLU A 139 -23.63 30.70 -15.31
CA GLU A 139 -24.72 30.32 -14.41
C GLU A 139 -25.98 29.97 -15.21
N PHE A 140 -26.56 28.82 -14.88
CA PHE A 140 -27.80 28.32 -15.43
C PHE A 140 -28.82 28.03 -14.32
N ASN A 141 -30.09 28.33 -14.60
CA ASN A 141 -31.20 28.09 -13.69
C ASN A 141 -32.07 26.95 -14.25
N VAL A 142 -31.79 25.72 -13.82
CA VAL A 142 -32.29 24.48 -14.44
C VAL A 142 -33.44 23.89 -13.61
N PRO A 143 -34.56 23.45 -14.22
CA PRO A 143 -35.60 22.72 -13.50
C PRO A 143 -35.11 21.39 -12.92
N VAL A 144 -35.50 21.06 -11.69
CA VAL A 144 -35.17 19.77 -11.04
C VAL A 144 -35.56 18.60 -11.96
N GLY A 145 -34.62 17.68 -12.20
CA GLY A 145 -34.80 16.50 -13.05
C GLY A 145 -34.32 16.65 -14.51
N GLN A 146 -34.02 17.87 -14.98
CA GLN A 146 -33.42 18.10 -16.31
C GLN A 146 -31.90 18.31 -16.26
N GLU A 147 -31.29 18.15 -15.09
CA GLU A 147 -29.86 18.40 -14.83
C GLU A 147 -28.94 17.56 -15.73
N ARG A 148 -29.17 16.25 -15.80
CA ARG A 148 -28.35 15.34 -16.64
C ARG A 148 -28.42 15.69 -18.13
N ALA A 149 -29.55 16.22 -18.60
CA ALA A 149 -29.69 16.64 -19.99
C ALA A 149 -28.87 17.89 -20.28
N VAL A 150 -28.85 18.86 -19.34
CA VAL A 150 -28.00 20.06 -19.46
C VAL A 150 -26.52 19.69 -19.34
N ASP A 151 -26.14 18.78 -18.44
CA ASP A 151 -24.76 18.31 -18.29
C ASP A 151 -24.25 17.63 -19.57
N ASN A 152 -25.06 16.74 -20.18
CA ASN A 152 -24.72 16.07 -21.43
C ASN A 152 -24.57 17.06 -22.61
N GLU A 153 -25.46 18.04 -22.72
CA GLU A 153 -25.34 19.09 -23.74
C GLU A 153 -24.14 20.00 -23.47
N MET A 154 -23.81 20.27 -22.21
CA MET A 154 -22.63 21.06 -21.86
C MET A 154 -21.32 20.33 -22.19
N THR A 155 -21.28 19.00 -22.11
CA THR A 155 -20.13 18.20 -22.59
C THR A 155 -20.02 18.14 -24.13
N SER A 156 -21.10 18.44 -24.87
CA SER A 156 -21.11 18.46 -26.34
C SER A 156 -20.72 19.82 -26.94
N VAL A 157 -20.50 20.84 -26.10
CA VAL A 157 -20.24 22.24 -26.51
C VAL A 157 -19.01 22.39 -27.40
N GLU A 158 -17.94 21.60 -27.20
CA GLU A 158 -16.78 21.58 -28.11
C GLU A 158 -17.16 21.30 -29.57
N THR A 159 -18.15 20.42 -29.79
CA THR A 159 -18.63 20.08 -31.13
C THR A 159 -19.55 21.17 -31.71
N LEU A 160 -20.26 21.90 -30.86
CA LEU A 160 -21.13 23.02 -31.23
C LEU A 160 -20.32 24.27 -31.59
N VAL A 161 -19.25 24.57 -30.83
CA VAL A 161 -18.32 25.68 -31.13
C VAL A 161 -17.59 25.43 -32.44
N LYS A 162 -17.19 24.18 -32.73
CA LYS A 162 -16.67 23.78 -34.05
C LYS A 162 -17.69 23.96 -35.19
N LYS A 163 -18.99 23.77 -34.93
CA LYS A 163 -20.06 24.02 -35.93
C LYS A 163 -20.33 25.51 -36.15
N MET A 164 -20.27 26.34 -35.10
CA MET A 164 -20.40 27.80 -35.21
C MET A 164 -19.28 28.44 -36.05
N ARG A 165 -18.07 27.86 -36.04
CA ARG A 165 -16.91 28.24 -36.87
C ARG A 165 -17.22 28.29 -38.38
N ASN A 166 -18.20 27.52 -38.84
CA ASN A 166 -18.56 27.45 -40.26
C ASN A 166 -19.67 28.43 -40.67
N SER A 167 -20.27 29.19 -39.73
CA SER A 167 -21.45 30.01 -40.00
C SER A 167 -21.26 31.53 -39.82
N MET A 168 -20.14 32.02 -39.26
CA MET A 168 -19.91 33.46 -39.09
C MET A 168 -18.47 33.84 -39.43
N ARG A 169 -18.32 34.70 -40.44
CA ARG A 169 -17.10 35.46 -40.74
C ARG A 169 -17.46 36.94 -40.76
N THR A 170 -17.15 37.66 -39.68
CA THR A 170 -16.99 39.12 -39.70
C THR A 170 -15.66 39.53 -39.09
N SER A 171 -15.08 40.63 -39.56
CA SER A 171 -13.65 40.96 -39.47
C SER A 171 -13.17 41.50 -38.11
N ASN A 172 -14.01 41.56 -37.08
CA ASN A 172 -13.68 42.11 -35.74
C ASN A 172 -13.98 41.13 -34.57
N GLU A 173 -14.21 39.85 -34.84
CA GLU A 173 -14.49 38.83 -33.81
C GLU A 173 -13.23 38.13 -33.29
N LEU A 174 -13.26 37.68 -32.03
CA LEU A 174 -12.16 36.95 -31.39
C LEU A 174 -12.13 35.50 -31.92
N THR A 175 -10.95 34.98 -32.20
CA THR A 175 -10.79 33.61 -32.73
C THR A 175 -10.46 32.62 -31.61
N PHE A 176 -11.30 31.59 -31.44
CA PHE A 176 -11.21 30.60 -30.35
C PHE A 176 -10.79 29.21 -30.81
N GLU A 177 -10.03 28.49 -29.98
CA GLU A 177 -9.46 27.19 -30.36
C GLU A 177 -9.93 25.98 -29.53
N ASN A 178 -10.25 26.14 -28.23
CA ASN A 178 -10.71 25.04 -27.36
C ASN A 178 -11.68 25.58 -26.30
N VAL A 179 -12.79 24.89 -26.04
CA VAL A 179 -13.80 25.29 -25.04
C VAL A 179 -14.11 24.08 -24.16
N VAL A 180 -13.44 23.99 -23.02
CA VAL A 180 -13.71 22.93 -22.05
C VAL A 180 -14.72 23.43 -21.05
N THR A 181 -15.80 22.68 -20.80
CA THR A 181 -16.85 23.04 -19.85
C THR A 181 -17.07 21.95 -18.82
N SER A 182 -16.97 22.29 -17.52
CA SER A 182 -17.18 21.35 -16.40
C SER A 182 -18.26 21.85 -15.45
N GLY A 183 -19.09 20.93 -14.95
CA GLY A 183 -20.13 21.23 -13.95
C GLY A 183 -19.53 21.34 -12.55
N THR A 184 -19.87 22.39 -11.80
CA THR A 184 -19.40 22.59 -10.41
C THR A 184 -20.48 22.33 -9.35
N VAL A 185 -19.96 22.00 -8.17
CA VAL A 185 -20.57 21.44 -6.95
C VAL A 185 -21.70 22.29 -6.35
N LYS A 186 -22.62 21.63 -5.63
CA LYS A 186 -23.74 22.20 -4.88
C LYS A 186 -23.28 23.35 -3.96
N ALA A 187 -23.84 24.53 -4.16
CA ALA A 187 -23.60 25.71 -3.33
C ALA A 187 -24.34 25.61 -1.98
N THR A 188 -23.72 25.01 -0.97
CA THR A 188 -24.20 25.05 0.43
C THR A 188 -23.11 25.40 1.45
N ALA A 189 -21.85 25.54 1.04
CA ALA A 189 -20.70 25.79 1.91
C ALA A 189 -20.23 27.26 1.89
N SER A 190 -19.51 27.68 2.93
CA SER A 190 -18.81 28.98 2.96
C SER A 190 -17.71 29.00 1.89
N HIS A 191 -17.83 29.93 0.92
CA HIS A 191 -16.93 30.00 -0.24
C HIS A 191 -15.88 31.11 -0.06
N SER A 192 -14.61 30.74 -0.04
CA SER A 192 -13.47 31.67 0.01
C SER A 192 -12.55 31.49 -1.22
N VAL A 193 -12.19 32.59 -1.87
CA VAL A 193 -11.25 32.59 -3.01
C VAL A 193 -10.05 33.47 -2.66
N TYR A 194 -8.85 32.91 -2.76
CA TYR A 194 -7.58 33.59 -2.52
C TYR A 194 -6.77 33.66 -3.82
N ILE A 195 -6.41 34.87 -4.24
CA ILE A 195 -5.53 35.10 -5.40
C ILE A 195 -4.12 35.36 -4.87
N LYS A 196 -3.14 34.55 -5.30
CA LYS A 196 -1.75 34.64 -4.84
C LYS A 196 -0.79 34.66 -6.04
N HIS A 197 0.10 35.65 -6.05
CA HIS A 197 1.21 35.70 -7.00
C HIS A 197 2.44 35.03 -6.38
N THR A 198 3.11 34.15 -7.12
CA THR A 198 4.21 33.30 -6.62
C THR A 198 5.60 33.96 -6.73
N LEU A 199 5.63 35.30 -6.81
CA LEU A 199 6.87 36.10 -6.91
C LEU A 199 7.70 36.01 -5.62
N LEU A 200 7.01 35.90 -4.49
CA LEU A 200 7.57 35.62 -3.18
C LEU A 200 7.17 34.19 -2.79
N PHE A 201 7.95 33.58 -1.91
CA PHE A 201 7.59 32.30 -1.30
C PHE A 201 6.19 32.37 -0.68
N VAL A 202 5.25 31.55 -1.15
CA VAL A 202 3.86 31.53 -0.67
C VAL A 202 3.61 30.24 0.08
N ILE A 203 3.11 30.35 1.32
CA ILE A 203 2.63 29.22 2.10
C ILE A 203 1.11 29.14 1.94
N LEU A 204 0.61 27.96 1.60
CA LEU A 204 -0.80 27.59 1.65
C LEU A 204 -1.03 26.72 2.88
N SER A 205 -2.07 27.01 3.64
CA SER A 205 -2.47 26.17 4.77
C SER A 205 -3.98 26.09 4.85
N SER A 206 -4.48 24.96 5.34
CA SER A 206 -5.88 24.85 5.74
C SER A 206 -6.18 25.83 6.88
N PRO A 207 -7.41 26.35 7.00
CA PRO A 207 -7.75 27.26 8.09
C PRO A 207 -7.54 26.59 9.44
N GLY A 208 -6.86 27.28 10.37
CA GLY A 208 -6.59 26.76 11.71
C GLY A 208 -5.32 25.93 11.84
N PHE A 209 -4.68 25.50 10.76
CA PHE A 209 -3.43 24.75 10.84
C PHE A 209 -2.28 25.63 11.37
N PRO A 210 -1.42 25.15 12.30
CA PRO A 210 -1.39 23.79 12.90
C PRO A 210 -2.21 23.66 14.20
N ASP A 211 -2.75 24.76 14.72
CA ASP A 211 -3.26 24.87 16.09
C ASP A 211 -4.68 24.29 16.28
N SER A 212 -5.45 24.18 15.20
CA SER A 212 -6.82 23.65 15.23
C SER A 212 -7.22 22.98 13.90
N PRO A 213 -8.08 21.94 13.92
CA PRO A 213 -8.65 21.34 12.71
C PRO A 213 -9.40 22.36 11.85
N TYR A 214 -9.46 22.12 10.54
CA TYR A 214 -10.19 23.00 9.62
C TYR A 214 -11.71 22.94 9.84
N PRO A 215 -12.45 24.03 9.59
CA PRO A 215 -13.90 24.06 9.77
C PRO A 215 -14.65 23.11 8.80
N PRO A 216 -15.75 22.47 9.24
CA PRO A 216 -16.61 21.68 8.37
C PRO A 216 -17.40 22.58 7.40
N ASN A 217 -17.91 22.00 6.31
CA ASN A 217 -18.73 22.67 5.28
C ASN A 217 -18.07 23.92 4.69
N THR A 218 -16.78 23.81 4.35
CA THR A 218 -16.01 24.90 3.73
C THR A 218 -15.54 24.56 2.33
N PHE A 219 -15.55 25.57 1.46
CA PHE A 219 -15.03 25.46 0.11
C PHE A 219 -14.04 26.59 -0.15
N ILE A 220 -12.77 26.23 -0.34
CA ILE A 220 -11.66 27.18 -0.44
C ILE A 220 -10.96 26.98 -1.77
N GLN A 221 -10.61 28.09 -2.43
CA GLN A 221 -9.91 28.07 -3.70
C GLN A 221 -8.69 28.99 -3.66
N TRP A 222 -7.52 28.49 -4.07
CA TRP A 222 -6.30 29.27 -4.23
C TRP A 222 -5.93 29.34 -5.71
N GLN A 223 -6.02 30.53 -6.28
CA GLN A 223 -5.58 30.83 -7.64
C GLN A 223 -4.13 31.29 -7.60
N LEU A 224 -3.23 30.45 -8.10
CA LEU A 224 -1.80 30.65 -8.10
C LEU A 224 -1.34 31.12 -9.49
N ARG A 225 -0.52 32.17 -9.52
CA ARG A 225 0.07 32.71 -10.75
C ARG A 225 1.56 32.98 -10.59
N ALA A 226 2.34 32.53 -11.57
CA ALA A 226 3.77 32.80 -11.72
C ALA A 226 4.05 33.85 -12.80
N ASP A 227 5.27 34.41 -12.75
CA ASP A 227 5.75 35.38 -13.74
C ASP A 227 5.79 34.80 -15.17
N PRO A 228 5.76 35.65 -16.21
CA PRO A 228 5.92 35.23 -17.59
C PRO A 228 7.21 34.42 -17.79
N GLY A 229 7.10 33.24 -18.39
CA GLY A 229 8.24 32.33 -18.57
C GLY A 229 8.57 31.45 -17.36
N TYR A 230 7.77 31.51 -16.29
CA TYR A 230 7.86 30.61 -15.14
C TYR A 230 6.64 29.69 -15.06
N VAL A 231 6.81 28.59 -14.33
CA VAL A 231 5.76 27.62 -13.98
C VAL A 231 5.59 27.58 -12.45
N VAL A 232 4.40 27.23 -11.99
CA VAL A 232 4.06 27.11 -10.56
C VAL A 232 4.47 25.73 -10.07
N LYS A 233 5.29 25.69 -9.02
CA LYS A 233 5.63 24.48 -8.28
C LYS A 233 4.93 24.51 -6.92
N LEU A 234 4.18 23.45 -6.62
CA LEU A 234 3.44 23.26 -5.37
C LEU A 234 4.00 22.03 -4.66
N GLU A 235 4.46 22.19 -3.42
CA GLU A 235 5.02 21.11 -2.60
C GLU A 235 4.26 21.02 -1.28
N PHE A 236 3.66 19.87 -0.98
CA PHE A 236 3.04 19.66 0.33
C PHE A 236 4.10 19.24 1.36
N GLY A 237 4.15 19.93 2.49
CA GLY A 237 4.98 19.57 3.63
C GLY A 237 4.28 18.54 4.52
N THR A 238 3.10 18.88 5.01
CA THR A 238 2.23 18.02 5.82
C THR A 238 0.85 17.99 5.20
N PHE A 239 0.25 16.80 5.09
CA PHE A 239 -1.09 16.63 4.53
C PHE A 239 -1.86 15.55 5.30
N GLU A 240 -2.98 15.95 5.91
CA GLU A 240 -3.89 15.06 6.63
C GLU A 240 -5.34 15.53 6.46
N LEU A 241 -6.07 14.86 5.57
CA LEU A 241 -7.52 14.97 5.38
C LEU A 241 -8.21 13.63 5.69
N GLU A 242 -9.53 13.58 5.58
CA GLU A 242 -10.32 12.34 5.64
C GLU A 242 -9.82 11.31 4.61
N GLU A 243 -9.81 10.02 4.94
CA GLU A 243 -9.33 8.96 4.03
C GLU A 243 -10.17 8.81 2.76
N SER A 244 -11.47 9.12 2.83
CA SER A 244 -12.36 9.06 1.68
C SER A 244 -12.44 10.42 0.98
N CYS A 245 -12.13 10.44 -0.31
CA CYS A 245 -12.26 11.62 -1.18
C CYS A 245 -13.75 12.01 -1.44
N GLU A 246 -14.73 11.28 -0.91
CA GLU A 246 -16.16 11.60 -1.11
C GLU A 246 -16.62 12.84 -0.32
N ASN A 247 -15.99 13.09 0.82
CA ASN A 247 -16.38 14.15 1.77
C ASN A 247 -15.36 15.29 1.77
N ASP A 248 -14.12 14.99 2.15
CA ASP A 248 -13.03 15.96 2.24
C ASP A 248 -11.95 15.67 1.19
N PHE A 249 -11.72 16.63 0.30
CA PHE A 249 -10.75 16.46 -0.77
C PHE A 249 -10.06 17.76 -1.15
N ILE A 250 -8.87 17.61 -1.71
CA ILE A 250 -8.14 18.67 -2.39
C ILE A 250 -7.97 18.29 -3.86
N LYS A 251 -8.44 19.16 -4.75
CA LYS A 251 -8.23 19.02 -6.19
C LYS A 251 -7.26 20.08 -6.68
N ILE A 252 -6.30 19.66 -7.50
CA ILE A 252 -5.29 20.53 -8.10
C ILE A 252 -5.55 20.56 -9.60
N TYR A 253 -5.68 21.75 -10.17
CA TYR A 253 -5.98 21.97 -11.58
C TYR A 253 -4.88 22.80 -12.25
N ASP A 254 -4.57 22.48 -13.50
CA ASP A 254 -3.64 23.22 -14.38
C ASP A 254 -4.37 24.40 -15.10
N SER A 255 -5.22 25.10 -14.35
CA SER A 255 -6.07 26.20 -14.82
C SER A 255 -6.40 27.14 -13.66
N LEU A 256 -6.96 28.34 -13.94
CA LEU A 256 -7.42 29.27 -12.88
C LEU A 256 -8.87 29.02 -12.42
N VAL A 257 -9.58 28.11 -13.09
CA VAL A 257 -10.96 27.70 -12.78
C VAL A 257 -11.05 26.17 -12.79
N PRO A 258 -11.95 25.56 -12.00
CA PRO A 258 -12.00 24.11 -11.83
C PRO A 258 -12.54 23.46 -13.11
N ILE A 259 -11.67 22.88 -13.92
CA ILE A 259 -12.01 22.22 -15.19
C ILE A 259 -11.56 20.76 -15.06
N GLU A 260 -12.50 19.82 -15.09
CA GLU A 260 -12.19 18.41 -14.78
C GLU A 260 -11.22 17.75 -15.77
N SER A 261 -11.13 18.21 -17.03
CA SER A 261 -10.11 17.70 -17.97
C SER A 261 -8.70 18.23 -17.70
N LEU A 262 -8.58 19.29 -16.91
CA LEU A 262 -7.31 19.89 -16.48
C LEU A 262 -7.01 19.57 -15.01
N LEU A 263 -7.74 18.61 -14.42
CA LEU A 263 -7.46 18.08 -13.09
C LEU A 263 -6.13 17.32 -13.13
N MET A 264 -5.18 17.76 -12.32
CA MET A 264 -3.90 17.10 -12.12
C MET A 264 -4.05 15.93 -11.16
N GLU A 265 -4.61 16.16 -9.98
CA GLU A 265 -4.76 15.15 -8.92
C GLU A 265 -5.90 15.48 -7.96
N GLU A 266 -6.50 14.44 -7.36
CA GLU A 266 -7.48 14.51 -6.28
C GLU A 266 -6.89 13.83 -5.04
N LEU A 267 -6.61 14.63 -4.01
CA LEU A 267 -5.92 14.21 -2.79
C LEU A 267 -6.90 14.12 -1.61
N CYS A 268 -6.85 13.00 -0.90
CA CYS A 268 -7.48 12.77 0.40
C CYS A 268 -6.59 11.82 1.23
N GLY A 269 -6.91 11.64 2.51
CA GLY A 269 -6.17 10.79 3.44
C GLY A 269 -4.89 11.43 3.99
N LYS A 270 -3.95 10.56 4.38
CA LYS A 270 -2.70 10.96 5.07
C LYS A 270 -1.47 10.63 4.24
N TYR A 271 -0.62 11.63 4.02
CA TYR A 271 0.65 11.46 3.32
C TYR A 271 1.83 11.70 4.26
N LEU A 272 2.75 10.74 4.27
CA LEU A 272 3.96 10.79 5.10
C LEU A 272 4.98 11.77 4.48
N PRO A 273 5.71 12.56 5.29
CA PRO A 273 6.74 13.50 4.82
C PRO A 273 7.83 12.89 3.93
N ASN A 274 8.04 11.57 4.00
CA ASN A 274 9.04 10.84 3.22
C ASN A 274 8.66 10.64 1.74
N LYS A 275 7.37 10.86 1.38
CA LYS A 275 6.93 11.01 -0.01
C LYS A 275 6.61 12.49 -0.24
N ARG A 276 7.57 13.25 -0.76
CA ARG A 276 7.34 14.66 -1.12
C ARG A 276 6.34 14.74 -2.26
N LEU A 277 5.12 15.16 -1.97
CA LEU A 277 4.11 15.46 -2.98
C LEU A 277 4.44 16.81 -3.62
N SER A 278 5.10 16.76 -4.79
CA SER A 278 5.45 17.94 -5.59
C SER A 278 4.68 17.93 -6.91
N PHE A 279 4.06 19.05 -7.25
CA PHE A 279 3.32 19.25 -8.48
C PHE A 279 3.89 20.45 -9.25
N LEU A 280 3.94 20.34 -10.57
CA LEU A 280 4.44 21.40 -11.47
C LEU A 280 3.38 21.67 -12.54
N SER A 281 2.97 22.93 -12.70
CA SER A 281 2.01 23.33 -13.74
C SER A 281 2.64 23.31 -15.14
N SER A 282 1.82 23.18 -16.18
CA SER A 282 2.31 23.27 -17.57
C SER A 282 2.49 24.73 -18.04
N GLY A 283 1.72 25.63 -17.43
CA GLY A 283 1.76 27.07 -17.66
C GLY A 283 2.15 27.85 -16.41
N ASN A 284 1.94 29.16 -16.44
CA ASN A 284 2.20 30.05 -15.32
C ASN A 284 1.02 30.14 -14.32
N VAL A 285 0.09 29.19 -14.36
CA VAL A 285 -1.14 29.19 -13.55
C VAL A 285 -1.43 27.83 -12.95
N MET A 286 -2.02 27.82 -11.75
CA MET A 286 -2.49 26.61 -11.05
C MET A 286 -3.66 26.98 -10.13
N LEU A 287 -4.65 26.11 -9.99
CA LEU A 287 -5.75 26.26 -9.03
C LEU A 287 -5.74 25.08 -8.06
N VAL A 288 -5.74 25.40 -6.77
CA VAL A 288 -5.93 24.41 -5.71
C VAL A 288 -7.29 24.64 -5.09
N THR A 289 -8.11 23.60 -4.96
CA THR A 289 -9.44 23.69 -4.32
C THR A 289 -9.55 22.69 -3.19
N MET A 290 -10.02 23.13 -2.02
CA MET A 290 -10.34 22.29 -0.87
C MET A 290 -11.86 22.32 -0.65
N ALA A 291 -12.47 21.16 -0.49
CA ALA A 291 -13.86 21.02 -0.08
C ALA A 291 -13.93 20.17 1.19
N THR A 292 -14.73 20.60 2.16
CA THR A 292 -14.94 19.88 3.42
C THR A 292 -16.43 19.72 3.73
N HIS A 293 -16.81 18.61 4.37
CA HIS A 293 -18.19 18.32 4.77
C HIS A 293 -18.36 18.30 6.30
N ASP A 294 -18.34 17.13 6.94
CA ASP A 294 -18.84 16.96 8.31
C ASP A 294 -17.74 16.73 9.35
N GLN A 295 -16.66 16.02 9.02
CA GLN A 295 -15.57 15.71 9.95
C GLN A 295 -14.35 16.59 9.67
N SER A 296 -13.69 17.07 10.74
CA SER A 296 -12.54 17.96 10.62
C SER A 296 -11.25 17.22 10.99
N PHE A 297 -10.23 17.33 10.14
CA PHE A 297 -8.89 16.77 10.35
C PHE A 297 -7.87 17.92 10.55
N PRO A 298 -6.62 17.63 10.96
CA PRO A 298 -5.60 18.65 11.16
C PRO A 298 -5.39 19.53 9.92
N GLY A 299 -5.48 18.95 8.71
CA GLY A 299 -5.39 19.67 7.45
C GLY A 299 -3.99 19.61 6.85
N PHE A 300 -3.58 20.67 6.14
CA PHE A 300 -2.34 20.65 5.37
C PHE A 300 -1.58 21.97 5.40
N ILE A 301 -0.28 21.87 5.10
CA ILE A 301 0.58 22.98 4.74
C ILE A 301 1.33 22.65 3.46
N ALA A 302 1.34 23.59 2.52
CA ALA A 302 2.03 23.48 1.25
C ALA A 302 2.82 24.75 0.93
N GLU A 303 3.96 24.57 0.29
CA GLU A 303 4.84 25.62 -0.18
C GLU A 303 4.67 25.79 -1.68
N VAL A 304 4.54 27.04 -2.12
CA VAL A 304 4.40 27.40 -3.53
C VAL A 304 5.58 28.27 -3.93
N SER A 305 6.24 27.87 -5.02
CA SER A 305 7.37 28.58 -5.61
C SER A 305 7.21 28.68 -7.13
N GLN A 306 7.91 29.63 -7.74
CA GLN A 306 8.02 29.72 -9.20
C GLN A 306 9.34 29.15 -9.69
N VAL A 307 9.29 28.35 -10.75
CA VAL A 307 10.46 27.72 -11.38
C VAL A 307 10.53 28.19 -12.83
N GLN A 308 11.72 28.49 -13.35
CA GLN A 308 11.86 28.86 -14.76
C GLN A 308 11.34 27.73 -15.65
N LYS A 309 10.53 28.08 -16.66
CA LYS A 309 10.07 27.13 -17.67
C LYS A 309 11.29 26.66 -18.44
N GLY A 310 11.73 25.43 -18.17
CA GLY A 310 12.88 24.84 -18.85
C GLY A 310 12.63 24.82 -20.36
N ASN A 311 13.57 25.37 -21.14
CA ASN A 311 13.51 25.46 -22.61
C ASN A 311 13.56 24.10 -23.34
N LYS A 312 13.37 22.97 -22.65
CA LYS A 312 13.32 21.66 -23.31
C LYS A 312 11.93 21.45 -23.90
N ALA A 313 11.77 21.92 -25.14
CA ALA A 313 10.92 21.20 -26.07
C ALA A 313 11.35 19.73 -26.01
N CYS A 314 10.42 18.85 -25.66
CA CYS A 314 10.73 17.44 -25.57
C CYS A 314 10.95 16.86 -26.97
N GLY A 315 11.95 16.00 -27.10
CA GLY A 315 12.38 15.50 -28.40
C GLY A 315 13.68 16.17 -28.86
N GLU A 316 14.72 15.38 -28.95
CA GLU A 316 16.05 15.79 -29.41
C GLU A 316 16.61 14.73 -30.36
N LYS A 317 17.54 15.11 -31.23
CA LYS A 317 18.29 14.15 -32.04
C LYS A 317 19.41 13.56 -31.17
N LEU A 318 19.32 12.27 -30.90
CA LEU A 318 20.24 11.53 -30.06
C LEU A 318 21.26 10.80 -30.95
N ILE A 319 22.52 11.23 -30.88
CA ILE A 319 23.62 10.65 -31.67
C ILE A 319 24.60 10.02 -30.70
N GLY A 320 24.81 8.71 -30.81
CA GLY A 320 25.73 7.98 -29.94
C GLY A 320 25.36 6.51 -29.79
N SER A 321 26.28 5.70 -29.29
CA SER A 321 26.08 4.26 -29.10
C SER A 321 25.26 3.91 -27.85
N LYS A 322 25.02 4.85 -26.93
CA LYS A 322 24.16 4.66 -25.75
C LYS A 322 23.61 6.01 -25.26
N GLY A 323 22.41 6.03 -24.72
CA GLY A 323 21.84 7.23 -24.08
C GLY A 323 20.49 6.99 -23.40
N ASN A 324 20.02 8.00 -22.66
CA ASN A 324 18.75 7.97 -21.94
C ASN A 324 17.86 9.12 -22.40
N PHE A 325 16.55 8.89 -22.44
CA PHE A 325 15.55 9.91 -22.74
C PHE A 325 14.27 9.66 -21.94
N SER A 326 13.55 10.72 -21.60
CA SER A 326 12.34 10.64 -20.79
C SER A 326 11.28 11.58 -21.33
N SER A 327 10.02 11.30 -20.99
CA SER A 327 8.94 12.25 -21.21
C SER A 327 9.21 13.58 -20.47
N PRO A 328 8.68 14.70 -20.95
CA PRO A 328 8.83 15.99 -20.29
C PRO A 328 8.33 15.94 -18.84
N ASN A 329 9.04 16.65 -17.96
CA ASN A 329 8.78 16.78 -16.52
C ASN A 329 8.90 15.51 -15.66
N HIS A 330 9.26 14.35 -16.22
CA HIS A 330 9.44 13.10 -15.46
C HIS A 330 10.39 13.29 -14.25
N PRO A 331 10.06 12.79 -13.04
CA PRO A 331 8.95 11.89 -12.66
C PRO A 331 7.60 12.59 -12.43
N ASN A 332 7.50 13.90 -12.65
CA ASN A 332 6.25 14.65 -12.52
C ASN A 332 5.42 14.57 -13.81
N TYR A 333 4.17 15.05 -13.72
CA TYR A 333 3.19 14.98 -14.78
C TYR A 333 3.63 15.71 -16.06
N TYR A 334 3.54 15.02 -17.21
CA TYR A 334 3.83 15.64 -18.52
C TYR A 334 2.72 16.63 -18.94
N PRO A 335 3.01 17.65 -19.76
CA PRO A 335 2.00 18.59 -20.25
C PRO A 335 0.92 17.96 -21.17
N PRO A 336 -0.34 18.42 -21.16
CA PRO A 336 -1.37 17.97 -22.10
C PRO A 336 -1.09 18.50 -23.52
N LYS A 337 -1.55 17.78 -24.55
CA LYS A 337 -1.31 18.08 -25.99
C LYS A 337 0.16 18.20 -26.41
N ILE A 338 1.06 17.44 -25.80
CA ILE A 338 2.47 17.47 -26.18
C ILE A 338 2.80 16.33 -27.13
N THR A 339 3.56 16.64 -28.19
CA THR A 339 4.16 15.64 -29.06
C THR A 339 5.66 15.79 -28.97
N CYS A 340 6.35 14.74 -28.53
CA CYS A 340 7.79 14.69 -28.39
C CYS A 340 8.35 13.68 -29.38
N GLU A 341 9.36 14.05 -30.16
CA GLU A 341 9.98 13.16 -31.14
C GLU A 341 11.49 13.05 -30.87
N TRP A 342 11.95 11.83 -30.58
CA TRP A 342 13.38 11.52 -30.46
C TRP A 342 13.83 10.74 -31.68
N LEU A 343 14.83 11.29 -32.37
CA LEU A 343 15.49 10.62 -33.50
C LEU A 343 16.84 10.11 -33.01
N ILE A 344 16.97 8.79 -32.90
CA ILE A 344 18.18 8.10 -32.48
C ILE A 344 18.94 7.66 -33.73
N GLU A 345 20.19 8.07 -33.88
CA GLU A 345 21.05 7.71 -35.02
C GLU A 345 22.41 7.15 -34.55
N VAL A 346 22.78 6.01 -35.10
CA VAL A 346 24.01 5.27 -34.78
C VAL A 346 24.83 5.03 -36.04
N SER A 347 26.16 5.08 -35.90
CA SER A 347 27.09 4.79 -37.00
C SER A 347 27.33 3.29 -37.12
N GLY A 348 26.89 2.67 -38.22
CA GLY A 348 27.31 1.33 -38.65
C GLY A 348 26.78 0.12 -37.86
N GLN A 349 25.80 0.30 -36.96
CA GLN A 349 25.25 -0.75 -36.09
C GLN A 349 23.71 -0.66 -35.96
N SER A 350 23.06 -1.72 -35.46
CA SER A 350 21.61 -1.78 -35.20
C SER A 350 21.27 -1.25 -33.81
N LEU A 351 20.01 -0.90 -33.55
CA LEU A 351 19.59 -0.20 -32.32
C LEU A 351 18.73 -1.10 -31.41
N LYS A 352 19.04 -1.19 -30.11
CA LYS A 352 18.18 -1.81 -29.09
C LYS A 352 17.75 -0.76 -28.07
N CYS A 353 16.44 -0.62 -27.85
CA CYS A 353 15.88 0.20 -26.78
C CYS A 353 15.40 -0.70 -25.64
N GLU A 354 15.81 -0.38 -24.42
CA GLU A 354 15.43 -1.08 -23.20
C GLU A 354 14.63 -0.13 -22.31
N SER A 355 13.51 -0.65 -21.77
CA SER A 355 12.58 0.03 -20.87
C SER A 355 11.68 1.09 -21.52
N LEU A 356 10.56 0.65 -22.08
CA LEU A 356 9.45 1.53 -22.48
C LEU A 356 8.12 1.07 -21.88
N LEU A 357 7.57 1.90 -20.98
CA LEU A 357 6.25 1.76 -20.39
C LEU A 357 5.41 2.98 -20.77
N CYS A 358 4.20 2.78 -21.30
CA CYS A 358 3.33 3.87 -21.77
C CYS A 358 1.96 3.73 -21.08
N PHE A 359 1.50 4.73 -20.33
CA PHE A 359 0.34 4.59 -19.44
C PHE A 359 -1.02 4.76 -20.13
N LYS A 360 -2.04 3.99 -19.71
CA LYS A 360 -3.47 4.40 -19.74
C LYS A 360 -4.39 3.56 -18.83
N LYS A 361 -5.37 4.28 -18.25
CA LYS A 361 -6.55 3.96 -17.41
C LYS A 361 -7.21 2.56 -17.51
N MET A 362 -7.53 2.02 -16.33
CA MET A 362 -8.44 0.91 -16.06
C MET A 362 -9.87 1.18 -16.60
N GLY A 363 -10.34 0.33 -17.51
CA GLY A 363 -11.76 0.19 -17.87
C GLY A 363 -12.19 0.73 -19.24
N MET A 364 -12.02 -0.07 -20.30
CA MET A 364 -13.02 -0.42 -21.33
C MET A 364 -12.37 -1.14 -22.53
N PRO A 365 -13.12 -1.98 -23.28
CA PRO A 365 -12.57 -3.07 -24.08
C PRO A 365 -11.94 -2.62 -25.40
N GLU A 366 -11.20 -3.57 -25.95
CA GLU A 366 -10.49 -3.60 -27.23
C GLU A 366 -11.07 -2.72 -28.36
N GLN A 367 -10.14 -2.12 -29.10
CA GLN A 367 -10.32 -1.49 -30.41
C GLN A 367 -11.08 -0.15 -30.42
N SER A 368 -10.39 0.94 -30.04
CA SER A 368 -10.29 2.19 -30.82
C SER A 368 -9.70 3.35 -30.00
N ARG A 369 -8.57 3.89 -30.47
CA ARG A 369 -7.85 5.10 -30.01
C ARG A 369 -7.25 5.05 -28.60
N CYS A 370 -5.93 4.81 -28.54
CA CYS A 370 -5.16 5.21 -27.36
C CYS A 370 -5.10 6.73 -27.25
N VAL A 371 -5.10 7.21 -26.01
CA VAL A 371 -5.02 8.63 -25.67
C VAL A 371 -3.56 9.07 -25.52
N ILE A 372 -2.73 8.17 -24.99
CA ILE A 372 -1.27 8.26 -24.97
C ILE A 372 -0.73 7.13 -25.84
N ALA A 373 0.21 7.45 -26.72
CA ALA A 373 0.78 6.48 -27.64
C ALA A 373 2.28 6.73 -27.79
N CYS A 374 3.06 5.68 -27.57
CA CYS A 374 4.45 5.63 -27.99
C CYS A 374 4.48 4.87 -29.32
N THR A 375 4.83 5.55 -30.42
CA THR A 375 4.96 4.88 -31.72
C THR A 375 6.40 4.56 -32.04
N PHE A 376 6.64 3.29 -32.38
CA PHE A 376 7.92 2.73 -32.82
C PHE A 376 7.76 2.24 -34.24
N HIS A 377 8.33 2.95 -35.24
CA HIS A 377 8.49 2.42 -36.60
C HIS A 377 7.28 1.56 -37.06
N PHE A 378 6.05 2.06 -36.85
CA PHE A 378 4.72 1.45 -37.11
C PHE A 378 3.96 0.70 -35.98
N PHE A 379 4.55 0.39 -34.82
CA PHE A 379 3.87 -0.21 -33.66
C PHE A 379 3.47 0.84 -32.62
N ARG A 380 2.26 0.74 -32.08
CA ARG A 380 1.67 1.68 -31.12
C ARG A 380 1.49 1.02 -29.75
N TRP A 381 2.15 1.55 -28.72
CA TRP A 381 2.06 1.03 -27.35
C TRP A 381 1.22 1.90 -26.43
N CYS A 382 0.39 1.24 -25.62
CA CYS A 382 -0.53 1.84 -24.65
C CYS A 382 -0.83 0.84 -23.52
N GLY A 383 -0.70 1.23 -22.25
CA GLY A 383 -1.00 0.43 -21.07
C GLY A 383 0.21 0.05 -20.21
N GLU A 384 -0.06 -0.24 -18.93
CA GLU A 384 0.91 -0.78 -17.97
C GLU A 384 1.01 -2.30 -18.15
N LYS A 385 2.23 -2.85 -18.30
CA LYS A 385 2.46 -4.30 -18.35
C LYS A 385 2.89 -4.80 -16.96
N PRO A 386 2.30 -5.90 -16.45
CA PRO A 386 2.64 -6.44 -15.12
C PRO A 386 4.03 -7.08 -15.02
N ASP A 387 4.68 -7.42 -16.14
CA ASP A 387 5.96 -8.15 -16.16
C ASP A 387 7.00 -7.44 -17.05
N GLY A 388 7.96 -6.76 -16.42
CA GLY A 388 9.28 -6.47 -16.99
C GLY A 388 9.40 -5.34 -18.02
N SER A 389 10.63 -4.84 -18.15
CA SER A 389 11.06 -3.82 -19.13
C SER A 389 10.84 -4.30 -20.57
N VAL A 390 10.03 -3.56 -21.34
CA VAL A 390 9.87 -3.82 -22.78
C VAL A 390 11.18 -3.47 -23.50
N THR A 391 11.65 -4.41 -24.32
CA THR A 391 12.91 -4.28 -25.06
C THR A 391 12.64 -4.51 -26.54
N GLU A 392 13.01 -3.54 -27.37
CA GLU A 392 12.76 -3.57 -28.82
C GLU A 392 14.07 -3.38 -29.59
N THR A 393 14.25 -4.11 -30.68
CA THR A 393 15.47 -4.06 -31.51
C THR A 393 15.13 -3.67 -32.94
N SER A 394 15.73 -2.59 -33.44
CA SER A 394 15.65 -2.13 -34.82
C SER A 394 16.77 -2.75 -35.66
N SER A 395 16.42 -3.26 -36.84
CA SER A 395 17.38 -3.75 -37.84
C SER A 395 18.10 -2.61 -38.59
N THR A 396 17.66 -1.37 -38.42
CA THR A 396 18.29 -0.18 -39.01
C THR A 396 19.14 0.57 -37.97
N ASN A 397 20.02 1.44 -38.46
CA ASN A 397 20.90 2.28 -37.65
C ASN A 397 20.23 3.60 -37.20
N ASN A 398 18.93 3.74 -37.46
CA ASN A 398 18.10 4.86 -37.05
C ASN A 398 16.82 4.36 -36.36
N MET A 399 16.35 5.10 -35.36
CA MET A 399 15.14 4.77 -34.64
C MET A 399 14.41 6.05 -34.22
N THR A 400 13.12 6.12 -34.54
CA THR A 400 12.27 7.26 -34.16
C THR A 400 11.32 6.83 -33.06
N VAL A 401 11.33 7.56 -31.95
CA VAL A 401 10.39 7.39 -30.83
C VAL A 401 9.52 8.64 -30.77
N VAL A 402 8.21 8.47 -30.91
CA VAL A 402 7.26 9.58 -30.78
C VAL A 402 6.36 9.33 -29.58
N PHE A 403 6.33 10.29 -28.66
CA PHE A 403 5.38 10.36 -27.56
C PHE A 403 4.29 11.38 -27.89
N TYR A 404 3.04 11.00 -27.69
CA TYR A 404 1.88 11.85 -27.88
C TYR A 404 1.00 11.86 -26.62
N SER A 405 0.66 13.04 -26.10
CA SER A 405 -0.37 13.25 -25.07
C SER A 405 -1.57 14.04 -25.62
N ASP A 406 -2.77 13.80 -25.09
CA ASP A 406 -3.99 14.54 -25.46
C ASP A 406 -4.50 15.49 -24.34
N GLU A 407 -5.72 16.01 -24.48
CA GLU A 407 -6.36 16.93 -23.51
C GLU A 407 -6.94 16.25 -22.28
N SER A 408 -7.05 14.92 -22.28
CA SER A 408 -8.01 14.26 -21.41
C SER A 408 -7.45 13.86 -20.05
N ARG A 409 -6.13 13.58 -19.92
CA ARG A 409 -5.38 13.35 -18.65
C ARG A 409 -3.86 13.47 -18.81
N VAL A 410 -3.19 14.01 -17.78
CA VAL A 410 -1.73 14.01 -17.60
C VAL A 410 -1.29 12.90 -16.64
N ASP A 411 -0.08 12.36 -16.75
CA ASP A 411 0.44 11.25 -15.92
C ASP A 411 1.97 11.40 -15.71
N HIS A 412 2.58 10.61 -14.82
CA HIS A 412 4.00 10.68 -14.40
C HIS A 412 5.04 10.42 -15.50
N GLY A 413 4.57 10.03 -16.70
CA GLY A 413 5.41 9.87 -17.88
C GLY A 413 6.39 8.70 -17.77
N PHE A 414 7.34 8.60 -18.70
CA PHE A 414 8.24 7.44 -18.83
C PHE A 414 9.71 7.86 -18.89
N SER A 415 10.60 6.92 -18.54
CA SER A 415 12.04 7.03 -18.75
C SER A 415 12.54 5.79 -19.50
N ALA A 416 13.35 5.99 -20.53
CA ALA A 416 13.82 4.95 -21.45
C ALA A 416 15.32 5.08 -21.73
N GLN A 417 15.93 3.94 -22.09
CA GLN A 417 17.36 3.81 -22.39
C GLN A 417 17.54 3.20 -23.79
N TYR A 418 18.55 3.64 -24.54
CA TYR A 418 18.91 3.03 -25.83
C TYR A 418 20.39 2.65 -25.86
N GLU A 419 20.71 1.56 -26.55
CA GLU A 419 22.06 1.04 -26.76
C GLU A 419 22.20 0.51 -28.21
N ALA A 420 23.31 0.81 -28.86
CA ALA A 420 23.70 0.29 -30.16
C ALA A 420 24.27 -1.13 -30.04
N ILE A 421 23.84 -2.02 -30.93
CA ILE A 421 24.26 -3.41 -30.95
C ILE A 421 24.81 -3.76 -32.34
N ASP A 422 25.97 -4.40 -32.35
CA ASP A 422 26.55 -4.98 -33.55
C ASP A 422 25.82 -6.29 -33.90
N VAL A 423 25.23 -6.36 -35.10
CA VAL A 423 24.49 -7.54 -35.58
C VAL A 423 25.41 -8.75 -35.78
N GLN A 424 26.71 -8.53 -36.01
CA GLN A 424 27.72 -9.59 -36.15
C GLN A 424 28.29 -10.04 -34.80
N ASN A 425 28.25 -9.18 -33.78
CA ASN A 425 28.63 -9.50 -32.42
C ASN A 425 27.57 -8.97 -31.42
N PRO A 426 26.47 -9.70 -31.20
CA PRO A 426 25.33 -9.22 -30.41
C PRO A 426 25.65 -8.93 -28.94
N CYS A 427 26.83 -9.33 -28.44
CA CYS A 427 27.26 -9.08 -27.07
C CYS A 427 28.76 -8.65 -27.04
N PRO A 428 29.10 -7.39 -27.36
CA PRO A 428 30.47 -6.89 -27.13
C PRO A 428 30.72 -6.84 -25.60
N ASP A 429 31.83 -7.44 -25.15
CA ASP A 429 32.25 -7.51 -23.74
C ASP A 429 31.22 -8.13 -22.76
N LYS A 430 30.30 -8.97 -23.26
CA LYS A 430 29.25 -9.67 -22.51
C LYS A 430 29.20 -11.15 -22.92
N PHE A 431 28.87 -12.06 -22.00
CA PHE A 431 28.70 -13.48 -22.33
C PHE A 431 27.35 -13.72 -23.00
N ARG A 432 27.36 -14.45 -24.12
CA ARG A 432 26.15 -14.81 -24.87
C ARG A 432 25.62 -16.16 -24.38
N CYS A 433 24.46 -16.13 -23.75
CA CYS A 433 23.67 -17.29 -23.36
C CYS A 433 23.21 -18.09 -24.58
N ARG A 434 22.90 -19.39 -24.42
CA ARG A 434 22.44 -20.25 -25.53
C ARG A 434 21.09 -19.79 -26.08
N ASN A 435 20.23 -19.18 -25.26
CA ASN A 435 18.98 -18.53 -25.65
C ASN A 435 19.14 -17.14 -26.27
N ASN A 436 20.38 -16.71 -26.58
CA ASN A 436 20.74 -15.41 -27.15
C ASN A 436 20.59 -14.19 -26.22
N ASN A 437 20.40 -14.39 -24.91
CA ASN A 437 20.53 -13.30 -23.93
C ASN A 437 22.01 -12.94 -23.72
N CYS A 438 22.30 -11.67 -23.39
CA CYS A 438 23.64 -11.20 -23.07
C CYS A 438 23.72 -10.85 -21.58
N ILE A 439 24.58 -11.53 -20.84
CA ILE A 439 24.88 -11.21 -19.43
C ILE A 439 26.28 -10.62 -19.32
N LYS A 440 26.58 -9.89 -18.24
CA LYS A 440 27.93 -9.35 -18.02
C LYS A 440 28.93 -10.49 -17.88
N LEU A 441 30.17 -10.34 -18.35
CA LEU A 441 31.20 -11.39 -18.19
C LEU A 441 31.43 -11.80 -16.72
N ALA A 442 31.20 -10.89 -15.76
CA ALA A 442 31.29 -11.18 -14.33
C ALA A 442 30.18 -12.08 -13.79
N LEU A 443 29.08 -12.23 -14.54
CA LEU A 443 27.95 -13.11 -14.24
C LEU A 443 28.09 -14.47 -14.95
N LYS A 444 29.18 -14.66 -15.70
CA LYS A 444 29.51 -15.97 -16.25
C LYS A 444 30.28 -16.72 -15.17
N CYS A 445 29.83 -17.91 -14.80
CA CYS A 445 30.48 -18.74 -13.80
C CYS A 445 30.47 -18.15 -12.38
N ASP A 446 29.44 -17.36 -12.04
CA ASP A 446 29.27 -16.80 -10.70
C ASP A 446 28.41 -17.70 -9.79
N GLY A 447 27.98 -18.85 -10.33
CA GLY A 447 27.20 -19.85 -9.64
C GLY A 447 25.70 -19.62 -9.72
N TRP A 448 25.22 -18.73 -10.60
CA TRP A 448 23.81 -18.38 -10.76
C TRP A 448 23.35 -18.51 -12.22
N ASN A 449 22.07 -18.86 -12.42
CA ASN A 449 21.46 -18.93 -13.75
C ASN A 449 20.92 -17.55 -14.17
N ASP A 450 21.82 -16.64 -14.49
CA ASP A 450 21.51 -15.30 -15.01
C ASP A 450 21.02 -15.33 -16.46
N CYS A 451 21.41 -16.37 -17.20
CA CYS A 451 20.94 -16.60 -18.57
C CYS A 451 19.47 -17.05 -18.65
N GLY A 452 18.91 -17.61 -17.56
CA GLY A 452 17.61 -18.28 -17.52
C GLY A 452 17.60 -19.71 -18.08
N ASP A 453 18.58 -20.07 -18.93
CA ASP A 453 18.76 -21.41 -19.53
C ASP A 453 20.02 -22.16 -19.03
N MET A 454 20.68 -21.61 -18.01
CA MET A 454 21.86 -22.14 -17.31
C MET A 454 23.13 -22.24 -18.17
N SER A 455 23.17 -21.51 -19.30
CA SER A 455 24.31 -21.56 -20.24
C SER A 455 25.56 -20.84 -19.74
N ASP A 456 25.38 -19.89 -18.83
CA ASP A 456 26.40 -19.13 -18.13
C ASP A 456 27.22 -19.95 -17.14
N GLU A 457 26.64 -21.04 -16.65
CA GLU A 457 27.25 -21.91 -15.64
C GLU A 457 27.81 -23.22 -16.22
N LEU A 458 27.88 -23.31 -17.55
CA LEU A 458 28.45 -24.46 -18.26
C LEU A 458 29.90 -24.16 -18.69
N GLU A 459 30.80 -25.11 -18.41
CA GLU A 459 32.23 -25.06 -18.79
C GLU A 459 33.04 -23.90 -18.16
N CYS A 460 32.95 -23.78 -16.83
CA CYS A 460 33.57 -22.72 -16.05
C CYS A 460 34.99 -23.06 -15.52
N SER A 461 35.88 -22.06 -15.51
CA SER A 461 37.21 -22.12 -14.90
C SER A 461 37.30 -21.17 -13.71
N CYS A 462 37.23 -21.69 -12.49
CA CYS A 462 37.17 -20.87 -11.27
C CYS A 462 38.46 -20.06 -11.04
N SER A 463 38.29 -18.82 -10.56
CA SER A 463 39.40 -17.93 -10.18
C SER A 463 40.00 -18.33 -8.83
N SER A 464 41.17 -17.82 -8.47
CA SER A 464 41.85 -18.14 -7.20
C SER A 464 41.12 -17.64 -5.94
N ALA A 465 40.06 -16.84 -6.10
CA ALA A 465 39.21 -16.32 -5.02
C ALA A 465 37.90 -17.13 -4.83
N ASP A 466 37.71 -18.19 -5.63
CA ASP A 466 36.49 -19.00 -5.66
C ASP A 466 36.83 -20.49 -5.41
N ILE A 467 35.90 -21.20 -4.78
CA ILE A 467 35.92 -22.65 -4.57
C ILE A 467 35.35 -23.30 -5.82
N ARG A 468 36.06 -24.31 -6.32
CA ARG A 468 35.58 -25.15 -7.41
C ARG A 468 34.83 -26.35 -6.86
N CYS A 469 33.52 -26.37 -7.04
CA CYS A 469 32.67 -27.51 -6.73
C CYS A 469 32.96 -28.67 -7.71
N ARG A 470 32.79 -29.93 -7.27
CA ARG A 470 33.09 -31.13 -8.08
C ARG A 470 32.13 -31.27 -9.28
N ASN A 471 30.93 -30.73 -9.18
CA ASN A 471 29.92 -30.61 -10.22
C ASN A 471 30.19 -29.48 -11.22
N GLY A 472 31.28 -28.72 -11.04
CA GLY A 472 31.78 -27.74 -12.01
C GLY A 472 31.36 -26.29 -11.73
N PHE A 473 30.57 -26.02 -10.68
CA PHE A 473 30.24 -24.66 -10.27
C PHE A 473 31.39 -23.98 -9.52
N CYS A 474 31.45 -22.66 -9.61
CA CYS A 474 32.37 -21.83 -8.83
C CYS A 474 31.56 -21.07 -7.78
N LYS A 475 31.93 -21.20 -6.50
CA LYS A 475 31.28 -20.48 -5.39
C LYS A 475 32.31 -19.63 -4.63
N PRO A 476 31.94 -18.49 -4.02
CA PRO A 476 32.90 -17.65 -3.31
C PRO A 476 33.62 -18.37 -2.15
N MET A 477 34.89 -18.06 -1.88
CA MET A 477 35.68 -18.69 -0.80
C MET A 477 35.09 -18.62 0.61
N PHE A 478 34.19 -17.67 0.90
CA PHE A 478 33.52 -17.61 2.21
C PHE A 478 32.44 -18.67 2.40
N TRP A 479 32.08 -19.41 1.34
CA TRP A 479 31.17 -20.56 1.37
C TRP A 479 31.94 -21.86 1.59
N LYS A 480 33.27 -21.80 1.73
CA LYS A 480 34.09 -22.97 2.04
C LYS A 480 33.97 -23.21 3.54
N CYS A 481 33.59 -24.42 3.94
CA CYS A 481 33.61 -24.83 5.34
C CYS A 481 32.71 -23.98 6.24
N ASP A 482 31.56 -23.53 5.72
CA ASP A 482 30.57 -22.77 6.48
C ASP A 482 29.50 -23.68 7.11
N GLY A 483 29.59 -24.98 6.85
CA GLY A 483 28.71 -26.02 7.36
C GLY A 483 27.47 -26.25 6.50
N VAL A 484 27.40 -25.65 5.31
CA VAL A 484 26.26 -25.75 4.38
C VAL A 484 26.73 -26.25 3.02
N ASN A 485 25.94 -27.14 2.42
CA ASN A 485 26.18 -27.62 1.06
C ASN A 485 25.71 -26.58 0.03
N ASP A 486 26.47 -25.52 -0.15
CA ASP A 486 26.18 -24.48 -1.11
C ASP A 486 26.61 -24.85 -2.54
N CYS A 487 27.56 -25.77 -2.69
CA CYS A 487 27.92 -26.38 -3.96
C CYS A 487 26.84 -27.34 -4.49
N GLY A 488 25.91 -27.81 -3.66
CA GLY A 488 24.92 -28.84 -3.97
C GLY A 488 25.49 -30.27 -4.02
N ASP A 489 26.81 -30.44 -4.05
CA ASP A 489 27.53 -31.73 -4.09
C ASP A 489 28.47 -31.97 -2.90
N ASN A 490 28.37 -31.13 -1.85
CA ASN A 490 29.17 -31.10 -0.62
C ASN A 490 30.67 -30.79 -0.82
N THR A 491 31.12 -30.35 -1.99
CA THR A 491 32.57 -30.18 -2.23
C THR A 491 33.18 -29.02 -1.45
N ASP A 492 32.40 -27.97 -1.22
CA ASP A 492 32.70 -26.83 -0.34
C ASP A 492 32.94 -27.21 1.12
N GLU A 493 32.39 -28.35 1.55
CA GLU A 493 32.50 -28.89 2.91
C GLU A 493 33.51 -30.05 3.01
N MET A 494 34.24 -30.35 1.95
CA MET A 494 35.30 -31.36 1.94
C MET A 494 36.68 -30.70 2.09
N ASP A 495 37.52 -31.28 2.96
CA ASP A 495 38.91 -30.85 3.19
C ASP A 495 39.05 -29.45 3.82
N CYS A 496 38.29 -29.25 4.90
CA CYS A 496 38.28 -28.06 5.73
C CYS A 496 39.24 -28.23 6.92
N GLY A 497 40.32 -27.45 6.96
CA GLY A 497 41.10 -27.26 8.18
C GLY A 497 40.31 -26.42 9.19
N CYS A 498 40.51 -26.67 10.48
CA CYS A 498 39.71 -26.02 11.54
C CYS A 498 39.77 -24.49 11.47
N ALA A 499 38.63 -23.83 11.66
CA ALA A 499 38.51 -22.38 11.62
C ALA A 499 39.29 -21.70 12.77
N SER A 500 39.60 -20.41 12.63
CA SER A 500 40.26 -19.64 13.70
C SER A 500 39.40 -19.63 14.98
N GLY A 501 39.91 -20.21 16.07
CA GLY A 501 39.17 -20.45 17.32
C GLY A 501 38.71 -21.90 17.53
N GLN A 502 39.17 -22.83 16.70
CA GLN A 502 39.00 -24.28 16.85
C GLN A 502 40.37 -24.99 16.89
N ILE A 503 40.49 -26.02 17.72
CA ILE A 503 41.65 -26.90 17.85
C ILE A 503 41.45 -28.19 17.05
N THR A 504 42.54 -28.66 16.42
CA THR A 504 42.59 -29.95 15.72
C THR A 504 42.86 -31.09 16.70
N CYS A 505 41.94 -32.02 16.81
CA CYS A 505 42.11 -33.31 17.49
C CYS A 505 43.11 -34.21 16.74
N LYS A 506 43.67 -35.24 17.39
CA LYS A 506 44.63 -36.15 16.73
C LYS A 506 44.00 -36.97 15.61
N ASN A 507 42.71 -37.26 15.70
CA ASN A 507 41.93 -37.92 14.66
C ASN A 507 41.51 -37.00 13.49
N GLY A 508 41.88 -35.71 13.52
CA GLY A 508 41.56 -34.73 12.48
C GLY A 508 40.22 -34.02 12.64
N ASN A 509 39.48 -34.27 13.74
CA ASN A 509 38.27 -33.53 14.07
C ASN A 509 38.60 -32.12 14.61
N CYS A 510 37.67 -31.18 14.42
CA CYS A 510 37.81 -29.79 14.85
C CYS A 510 36.86 -29.50 16.00
N VAL A 511 37.39 -29.20 17.18
CA VAL A 511 36.58 -28.79 18.35
C VAL A 511 36.92 -27.35 18.71
N SER A 512 35.99 -26.60 19.29
CA SER A 512 36.24 -25.19 19.65
C SER A 512 37.33 -25.06 20.71
N GLU A 513 38.13 -23.99 20.70
CA GLU A 513 39.09 -23.68 21.78
C GLU A 513 38.45 -23.65 23.17
N LYS A 514 37.14 -23.39 23.26
CA LYS A 514 36.37 -23.41 24.51
C LYS A 514 36.09 -24.80 25.06
N LEU A 515 36.18 -25.83 24.21
CA LEU A 515 35.95 -27.24 24.55
C LEU A 515 37.26 -27.96 24.92
N LYS A 516 38.38 -27.23 24.91
CA LYS A 516 39.64 -27.77 25.40
C LYS A 516 39.62 -27.76 26.93
N CYS A 517 39.82 -28.93 27.56
CA CYS A 517 39.86 -29.07 29.01
C CYS A 517 38.51 -28.83 29.71
N ASP A 518 37.41 -29.17 29.06
CA ASP A 518 36.06 -29.02 29.60
C ASP A 518 35.54 -30.27 30.33
N GLY A 519 36.34 -31.35 30.33
CA GLY A 519 36.06 -32.61 31.01
C GLY A 519 35.25 -33.61 30.18
N LYS A 520 34.92 -33.30 28.92
CA LYS A 520 34.24 -34.19 27.98
C LYS A 520 35.16 -34.53 26.81
N ASP A 521 35.06 -35.77 26.33
CA ASP A 521 35.78 -36.20 25.13
C ASP A 521 35.00 -35.76 23.89
N ASP A 522 35.13 -34.48 23.53
CA ASP A 522 34.48 -33.88 22.36
C ASP A 522 35.24 -34.22 21.08
N CYS A 523 36.54 -34.49 21.19
CA CYS A 523 37.34 -35.01 20.09
C CYS A 523 36.97 -36.46 19.71
N GLY A 524 36.39 -37.25 20.61
CA GLY A 524 36.12 -38.69 20.47
C GLY A 524 37.36 -39.59 20.59
N ASP A 525 38.54 -39.00 20.76
CA ASP A 525 39.84 -39.67 20.97
C ASP A 525 40.55 -39.20 22.26
N GLY A 526 39.88 -38.34 23.04
CA GLY A 526 40.29 -37.77 24.32
C GLY A 526 41.47 -36.81 24.24
N THR A 527 41.79 -36.27 23.06
CA THR A 527 42.98 -35.45 22.85
C THR A 527 42.82 -34.03 23.39
N ASP A 528 41.61 -33.50 23.36
CA ASP A 528 41.18 -32.24 23.97
C ASP A 528 41.35 -32.22 25.50
N GLU A 529 41.34 -33.38 26.15
CA GLU A 529 41.40 -33.53 27.61
C GLU A 529 42.75 -34.00 28.17
N GLN A 530 43.75 -34.24 27.31
CA GLN A 530 44.99 -34.93 27.69
C GLN A 530 46.09 -34.04 28.29
N ASP A 531 46.04 -32.71 28.11
CA ASP A 531 47.10 -31.79 28.54
C ASP A 531 46.56 -30.57 29.28
N CYS A 532 45.68 -30.86 30.25
CA CYS A 532 45.01 -29.86 31.06
C CYS A 532 45.66 -29.83 32.45
N THR A 533 46.50 -28.82 32.70
CA THR A 533 46.99 -28.55 34.07
C THR A 533 45.78 -28.25 34.95
N LYS A 534 45.39 -29.24 35.77
CA LYS A 534 44.24 -29.23 36.68
C LYS A 534 44.12 -27.90 37.43
N ALA A 535 43.28 -27.01 36.93
CA ALA A 535 42.69 -25.93 37.69
C ALA A 535 41.39 -26.43 38.34
N THR A 536 41.52 -27.43 39.22
CA THR A 536 40.54 -27.63 40.28
C THR A 536 40.62 -26.41 41.20
N GLY A 537 39.75 -25.45 40.98
CA GLY A 537 39.62 -24.26 41.80
C GLY A 537 38.22 -23.69 41.62
N GLY A 538 37.29 -24.16 42.47
CA GLY A 538 35.94 -23.62 42.55
C GLY A 538 35.99 -22.12 42.78
N LEU A 539 35.81 -21.35 41.72
CA LEU A 539 35.48 -19.94 41.82
C LEU A 539 33.98 -19.89 42.08
N THR A 540 33.59 -19.58 43.31
CA THR A 540 32.23 -19.15 43.60
C THR A 540 31.99 -17.89 42.77
N VAL A 541 31.31 -18.03 41.63
CA VAL A 541 30.92 -16.91 40.78
C VAL A 541 30.01 -16.02 41.63
N SER A 542 30.47 -14.81 41.92
CA SER A 542 29.64 -13.82 42.61
C SER A 542 28.45 -13.48 41.74
N CYS A 543 27.23 -13.58 42.29
CA CYS A 543 26.01 -13.25 41.58
C CYS A 543 26.04 -11.79 41.11
N THR A 544 26.12 -11.60 39.81
CA THR A 544 25.97 -10.31 39.12
C THR A 544 24.75 -10.38 38.21
N ASP A 545 24.32 -9.25 37.64
CA ASP A 545 23.21 -9.20 36.67
C ASP A 545 23.48 -10.06 35.41
N PHE A 546 24.72 -10.50 35.20
CA PHE A 546 25.17 -11.28 34.04
C PHE A 546 25.30 -12.79 34.31
N THR A 547 25.00 -13.25 35.54
CA THR A 547 25.13 -14.66 35.94
C THR A 547 23.77 -15.23 36.31
N TYR A 548 23.48 -16.47 35.91
CA TYR A 548 22.24 -17.14 36.28
C TYR A 548 22.33 -17.65 37.71
N LYS A 549 21.30 -17.38 38.52
CA LYS A 549 21.25 -17.76 39.94
C LYS A 549 20.42 -19.03 40.11
N CYS A 550 21.08 -20.13 40.46
CA CYS A 550 20.47 -21.40 40.83
C CYS A 550 19.68 -21.27 42.15
N LYS A 551 18.76 -22.20 42.40
CA LYS A 551 17.91 -22.22 43.61
C LYS A 551 18.71 -22.45 44.89
N ASP A 552 19.85 -23.14 44.80
CA ASP A 552 20.86 -23.31 45.85
C ASP A 552 21.68 -22.03 46.15
N ASN A 553 21.32 -20.89 45.57
CA ASN A 553 22.01 -19.60 45.66
C ASN A 553 23.44 -19.57 45.07
N LYS A 554 23.85 -20.58 44.30
CA LYS A 554 25.06 -20.50 43.48
C LYS A 554 24.75 -19.82 42.15
N CYS A 555 25.74 -19.12 41.62
CA CYS A 555 25.61 -18.45 40.33
C CYS A 555 26.50 -19.13 39.28
N ILE A 556 26.00 -19.23 38.05
CA ILE A 556 26.71 -19.78 36.90
C ILE A 556 26.88 -18.68 35.84
N SER A 557 28.04 -18.69 35.17
CA SER A 557 28.42 -17.67 34.17
C SER A 557 28.08 -18.05 32.73
N LYS A 558 27.39 -19.18 32.52
CA LYS A 558 26.95 -19.63 31.19
C LYS A 558 25.82 -18.75 30.67
N VAL A 559 25.77 -18.55 29.36
CA VAL A 559 24.72 -17.78 28.66
C VAL A 559 23.57 -18.71 28.32
N ASN A 560 22.34 -18.37 28.75
CA ASN A 560 21.13 -19.19 28.66
C ASN A 560 21.29 -20.64 29.18
N PRO A 561 21.71 -20.84 30.45
CA PRO A 561 21.72 -22.17 31.05
C PRO A 561 20.31 -22.71 31.34
N GLU A 562 19.29 -21.84 31.35
CA GLU A 562 17.90 -22.26 31.55
C GLU A 562 17.41 -23.12 30.37
N CYS A 563 17.05 -24.37 30.66
CA CYS A 563 16.35 -25.28 29.75
C CYS A 563 17.11 -25.62 28.46
N ASP A 564 18.43 -25.62 28.50
CA ASP A 564 19.28 -25.94 27.36
C ASP A 564 19.55 -27.45 27.21
N GLY A 565 19.04 -28.26 28.15
CA GLY A 565 19.13 -29.71 28.17
C GLY A 565 20.38 -30.24 28.88
N MET A 566 21.21 -29.36 29.44
CA MET A 566 22.35 -29.72 30.28
C MET A 566 22.11 -29.21 31.71
N THR A 567 22.42 -30.05 32.71
CA THR A 567 22.34 -29.64 34.12
C THR A 567 23.62 -28.90 34.51
N ASP A 568 23.59 -27.58 34.41
CA ASP A 568 24.66 -26.66 34.83
C ASP A 568 24.54 -26.26 36.30
N CYS A 569 23.32 -26.17 36.84
CA CYS A 569 23.13 -25.99 38.29
C CYS A 569 23.31 -27.33 39.02
N GLY A 570 24.07 -27.32 40.11
CA GLY A 570 24.30 -28.53 40.93
C GLY A 570 23.05 -29.11 41.59
N ASP A 571 21.95 -28.35 41.61
CA ASP A 571 20.62 -28.75 42.07
C ASP A 571 19.61 -28.99 40.93
N GLY A 572 20.04 -28.87 39.66
CA GLY A 572 19.21 -29.04 38.47
C GLY A 572 18.13 -27.97 38.28
N SER A 573 18.24 -26.83 38.98
CA SER A 573 17.25 -25.74 38.91
C SER A 573 17.09 -25.12 37.54
N ASP A 574 18.18 -25.09 36.79
CA ASP A 574 18.26 -24.56 35.43
C ASP A 574 17.44 -25.38 34.43
N GLU A 575 17.20 -26.67 34.73
CA GLU A 575 16.37 -27.57 33.93
C GLU A 575 14.99 -27.84 34.58
N GLU A 576 14.66 -27.15 35.68
CA GLU A 576 13.35 -27.25 36.33
C GLU A 576 12.35 -26.30 35.63
N ASN A 577 11.22 -26.82 35.13
CA ASN A 577 10.12 -26.07 34.47
C ASN A 577 10.32 -25.66 32.99
N CYS A 578 10.87 -26.56 32.18
CA CYS A 578 11.20 -26.31 30.77
C CYS A 578 10.08 -26.65 29.77
N ASP A 579 8.92 -26.02 29.89
CA ASP A 579 7.76 -26.28 29.03
C ASP A 579 7.68 -25.43 27.74
N CYS A 580 8.70 -24.59 27.47
CA CYS A 580 8.71 -23.67 26.32
C CYS A 580 9.43 -24.21 25.07
N GLY A 581 9.11 -23.68 23.90
CA GLY A 581 9.91 -23.80 22.69
C GLY A 581 9.95 -25.19 22.04
N THR A 582 9.07 -26.12 22.41
CA THR A 582 9.00 -27.46 21.81
C THR A 582 8.15 -27.43 20.52
N ARG A 583 8.73 -27.83 19.38
CA ARG A 583 8.01 -27.93 18.09
C ARG A 583 7.23 -29.24 17.98
N GLY A 584 6.12 -29.21 17.24
CA GLY A 584 5.48 -30.42 16.72
C GLY A 584 6.39 -31.15 15.71
N LYS A 585 6.21 -32.47 15.52
CA LYS A 585 6.97 -33.24 14.54
C LYS A 585 6.70 -32.70 13.13
N SER A 586 7.72 -32.15 12.45
CA SER A 586 7.62 -31.70 11.06
C SER A 586 8.56 -32.48 10.15
N GLN A 587 8.08 -32.84 8.95
CA GLN A 587 8.90 -33.35 7.86
C GLN A 587 9.42 -32.18 7.00
N ARG A 588 10.74 -32.07 6.92
CA ARG A 588 11.56 -31.03 6.28
C ARG A 588 11.23 -30.79 4.79
N ILE A 589 10.88 -29.56 4.35
CA ILE A 589 11.21 -28.88 3.05
C ILE A 589 11.07 -27.32 3.19
N VAL A 590 11.77 -26.53 2.34
CA VAL A 590 12.10 -25.08 2.43
C VAL A 590 11.35 -24.20 1.39
N GLY A 591 10.97 -22.97 1.76
CA GLY A 591 10.49 -21.86 0.88
C GLY A 591 8.99 -21.56 1.02
N GLY A 592 8.60 -20.32 1.36
CA GLY A 592 7.22 -19.82 1.61
C GLY A 592 6.08 -20.83 1.42
N GLN A 593 5.77 -21.58 2.47
CA GLN A 593 4.85 -22.72 2.43
C GLN A 593 3.83 -22.63 3.57
N ASN A 594 2.69 -23.29 3.38
CA ASN A 594 1.74 -23.51 4.46
C ASN A 594 2.46 -24.22 5.62
N ALA A 595 2.33 -23.69 6.84
CA ALA A 595 2.81 -24.35 8.04
C ALA A 595 2.01 -25.64 8.29
N GLU A 596 2.60 -26.61 8.98
CA GLU A 596 1.85 -27.79 9.40
C GLU A 596 1.04 -27.48 10.68
N LEU A 597 -0.03 -28.24 10.91
CA LEU A 597 -0.88 -28.09 12.09
C LEU A 597 -0.06 -28.36 13.37
N GLY A 598 0.07 -27.37 14.24
CA GLY A 598 0.84 -27.48 15.49
C GLY A 598 2.36 -27.37 15.34
N GLU A 599 2.86 -26.96 14.17
CA GLU A 599 4.30 -26.78 13.96
C GLU A 599 4.89 -25.61 14.78
N PHE A 600 4.10 -24.55 14.96
CA PHE A 600 4.44 -23.34 15.70
C PHE A 600 3.38 -23.04 16.77
N PRO A 601 3.38 -23.78 17.89
CA PRO A 601 2.29 -23.75 18.88
C PRO A 601 2.23 -22.45 19.71
N TRP A 602 3.23 -21.58 19.62
CA TRP A 602 3.25 -20.25 20.24
C TRP A 602 2.67 -19.15 19.37
N GLN A 603 2.35 -19.44 18.10
CA GLN A 603 1.76 -18.45 17.19
C GLN A 603 0.35 -18.09 17.63
N ILE A 604 0.08 -16.78 17.71
CA ILE A 604 -1.22 -16.25 18.09
C ILE A 604 -1.75 -15.35 16.98
N SER A 605 -3.06 -15.43 16.74
CA SER A 605 -3.79 -14.51 15.87
C SER A 605 -4.57 -13.51 16.72
N LEU A 606 -4.24 -12.21 16.61
CA LEU A 606 -4.98 -11.14 17.26
C LEU A 606 -6.06 -10.61 16.33
N HIS A 607 -7.32 -10.69 16.78
CA HIS A 607 -8.48 -10.24 16.02
C HIS A 607 -9.10 -9.00 16.66
N VAL A 608 -9.54 -8.08 15.82
CA VAL A 608 -10.42 -6.98 16.23
C VAL A 608 -11.86 -7.40 15.95
N LYS A 609 -12.76 -7.23 16.93
CA LYS A 609 -14.14 -7.76 16.93
C LYS A 609 -14.99 -7.47 15.67
N SER A 610 -14.63 -6.46 14.89
CA SER A 610 -15.32 -6.03 13.66
C SER A 610 -14.51 -6.16 12.37
N HIS A 611 -13.20 -6.46 12.46
CA HIS A 611 -12.27 -6.44 11.31
C HIS A 611 -11.54 -7.77 11.07
N GLY A 612 -11.63 -8.73 11.98
CA GLY A 612 -10.93 -10.02 11.86
C GLY A 612 -9.46 -9.91 12.27
N HIS A 613 -8.60 -10.74 11.69
CA HIS A 613 -7.16 -10.77 11.98
C HIS A 613 -6.47 -9.47 11.57
N VAL A 614 -5.72 -8.86 12.49
CA VAL A 614 -4.98 -7.61 12.27
C VAL A 614 -3.49 -7.78 12.50
N CYS A 615 -3.11 -8.46 13.58
CA CYS A 615 -1.72 -8.67 13.95
C CYS A 615 -1.48 -10.09 14.49
N GLY A 616 -0.22 -10.51 14.44
CA GLY A 616 0.30 -11.65 15.16
C GLY A 616 0.68 -11.32 16.61
N ALA A 617 0.86 -12.37 17.40
CA ALA A 617 1.49 -12.30 18.71
C ALA A 617 2.19 -13.62 19.04
N SER A 618 2.97 -13.62 20.12
CA SER A 618 3.72 -14.77 20.61
C SER A 618 3.32 -15.11 22.05
N LEU A 619 3.00 -16.37 22.31
CA LEU A 619 2.71 -16.86 23.67
C LEU A 619 4.02 -17.01 24.46
N ILE A 620 4.17 -16.33 25.60
CA ILE A 620 5.37 -16.44 26.46
C ILE A 620 5.09 -17.10 27.81
N SER A 621 3.84 -17.13 28.25
CA SER A 621 3.39 -17.84 29.46
C SER A 621 1.89 -18.17 29.36
N PRO A 622 1.27 -18.88 30.32
CA PRO A 622 -0.15 -19.20 30.24
C PRO A 622 -1.07 -17.98 30.20
N LYS A 623 -0.60 -16.80 30.59
CA LYS A 623 -1.40 -15.56 30.64
C LYS A 623 -0.83 -14.40 29.83
N TRP A 624 0.43 -14.47 29.39
CA TRP A 624 1.11 -13.32 28.79
C TRP A 624 1.50 -13.56 27.34
N LEU A 625 1.27 -12.53 26.53
CA LEU A 625 1.62 -12.49 25.11
C LEU A 625 2.56 -11.31 24.85
N VAL A 626 3.42 -11.47 23.85
CA VAL A 626 4.25 -10.40 23.28
C VAL A 626 3.78 -10.10 21.87
N THR A 627 3.65 -8.82 21.52
CA THR A 627 3.33 -8.34 20.18
C THR A 627 4.03 -6.99 19.92
N ALA A 628 3.81 -6.38 18.76
CA ALA A 628 4.36 -5.06 18.42
C ALA A 628 3.52 -3.94 19.06
N ALA A 629 4.14 -2.82 19.41
CA ALA A 629 3.45 -1.66 19.98
C ALA A 629 2.56 -0.95 18.96
N HIS A 630 2.97 -0.92 17.69
CA HIS A 630 2.19 -0.32 16.61
C HIS A 630 0.83 -1.01 16.41
N CYS A 631 0.76 -2.33 16.67
CA CYS A 631 -0.48 -3.11 16.59
C CYS A 631 -1.53 -2.69 17.62
N VAL A 632 -1.13 -2.06 18.72
CA VAL A 632 -2.00 -1.71 19.85
C VAL A 632 -2.18 -0.20 20.03
N GLN A 633 -1.72 0.60 19.07
CA GLN A 633 -1.98 2.04 19.05
C GLN A 633 -3.40 2.32 18.56
N ASP A 634 -4.06 3.31 19.16
CA ASP A 634 -5.39 3.73 18.71
C ASP A 634 -5.32 4.35 17.31
N GLU A 635 -6.19 3.90 16.42
CA GLU A 635 -6.26 4.32 15.02
C GLU A 635 -7.68 4.83 14.70
N GLY A 636 -7.81 6.16 14.57
CA GLY A 636 -9.10 6.80 14.30
C GLY A 636 -10.16 6.50 15.38
N SER A 637 -11.19 5.76 15.01
CA SER A 637 -12.29 5.36 15.91
C SER A 637 -12.05 4.01 16.62
N LEU A 638 -11.02 3.25 16.21
CA LEU A 638 -10.67 1.96 16.79
C LEU A 638 -9.76 2.15 18.00
N LYS A 639 -10.31 1.88 19.19
CA LYS A 639 -9.55 1.93 20.45
C LYS A 639 -8.78 0.62 20.68
N LEU A 640 -7.70 0.41 19.93
CA LEU A 640 -6.84 -0.79 20.01
C LEU A 640 -6.02 -0.83 21.32
N SER A 641 -5.85 0.28 22.01
CA SER A 641 -5.28 0.32 23.36
C SER A 641 -6.16 -0.37 24.40
N GLN A 642 -7.46 -0.54 24.11
CA GLN A 642 -8.43 -1.09 25.04
C GLN A 642 -8.52 -2.61 24.92
N PRO A 643 -8.45 -3.36 26.04
CA PRO A 643 -8.53 -4.82 26.03
C PRO A 643 -9.83 -5.36 25.43
N GLY A 644 -10.93 -4.62 25.59
CA GLY A 644 -12.27 -5.01 25.10
C GLY A 644 -12.41 -5.03 23.58
N SER A 645 -11.49 -4.44 22.83
CA SER A 645 -11.50 -4.41 21.36
C SER A 645 -10.97 -5.70 20.73
N TRP A 646 -10.22 -6.49 21.50
CA TRP A 646 -9.47 -7.65 21.02
C TRP A 646 -10.16 -8.98 21.31
N GLU A 647 -9.94 -9.92 20.40
CA GLU A 647 -10.16 -11.34 20.59
C GLU A 647 -8.87 -12.09 20.24
N VAL A 648 -8.42 -12.94 21.15
CA VAL A 648 -7.16 -13.69 20.99
C VAL A 648 -7.48 -15.13 20.63
N TYR A 649 -6.95 -15.61 19.51
CA TYR A 649 -7.07 -17.00 19.08
C TYR A 649 -5.72 -17.71 19.16
N LEU A 650 -5.66 -18.78 19.97
CA LEU A 650 -4.48 -19.62 20.17
C LEU A 650 -4.68 -21.00 19.53
N GLY A 651 -3.62 -21.56 18.93
CA GLY A 651 -3.68 -22.84 18.23
C GLY A 651 -4.46 -22.79 16.91
N LEU A 652 -4.72 -21.58 16.40
CA LEU A 652 -5.36 -21.36 15.10
C LEU A 652 -4.39 -21.76 13.99
N HIS A 653 -4.90 -22.44 12.95
CA HIS A 653 -4.13 -22.79 11.76
C HIS A 653 -4.76 -22.19 10.49
N GLU A 654 -6.08 -22.33 10.36
CA GLU A 654 -6.87 -21.70 9.30
C GLU A 654 -7.77 -20.60 9.88
N GLN A 655 -7.70 -19.38 9.33
CA GLN A 655 -8.48 -18.22 9.78
C GLN A 655 -10.01 -18.46 9.79
N ARG A 656 -10.50 -19.41 8.97
CA ARG A 656 -11.94 -19.77 8.88
C ARG A 656 -12.38 -20.82 9.90
N LYS A 657 -11.46 -21.53 10.55
CA LYS A 657 -11.75 -22.64 11.47
C LYS A 657 -11.41 -22.25 12.91
N THR A 658 -12.31 -21.52 13.54
CA THR A 658 -12.15 -21.02 14.92
C THR A 658 -12.76 -21.97 15.97
N GLN A 659 -12.96 -23.25 15.62
CA GLN A 659 -13.49 -24.28 16.52
C GLN A 659 -12.34 -25.21 16.97
N ASP A 660 -12.60 -26.11 17.93
CA ASP A 660 -11.57 -27.01 18.50
C ASP A 660 -10.63 -27.60 17.44
N PRO A 661 -9.29 -27.54 17.66
CA PRO A 661 -8.56 -27.36 18.93
C PRO A 661 -8.22 -25.91 19.32
N VAL A 662 -8.85 -24.90 18.69
CA VAL A 662 -8.53 -23.47 18.90
C VAL A 662 -9.11 -22.95 20.23
N GLN A 663 -8.30 -22.26 21.02
CA GLN A 663 -8.76 -21.58 22.23
C GLN A 663 -8.93 -20.08 22.00
N LYS A 664 -10.14 -19.57 22.23
CA LYS A 664 -10.44 -18.14 22.26
C LYS A 664 -10.28 -17.59 23.68
N ARG A 665 -9.61 -16.45 23.82
CA ARG A 665 -9.46 -15.69 25.08
C ARG A 665 -9.68 -14.20 24.86
N ASN A 666 -10.11 -13.50 25.91
CA ASN A 666 -10.11 -12.03 25.90
C ASN A 666 -8.88 -11.50 26.62
N LEU A 667 -8.68 -10.19 26.53
CA LEU A 667 -7.60 -9.50 27.22
C LEU A 667 -8.10 -8.83 28.50
N LYS A 668 -7.28 -8.91 29.54
CA LYS A 668 -7.42 -8.15 30.78
C LYS A 668 -6.76 -6.78 30.68
N GLN A 669 -5.57 -6.70 30.09
CA GLN A 669 -4.85 -5.45 29.88
C GLN A 669 -3.91 -5.51 28.67
N VAL A 670 -3.61 -4.34 28.11
CA VAL A 670 -2.65 -4.12 27.02
C VAL A 670 -1.64 -3.07 27.48
N ILE A 671 -0.35 -3.40 27.40
CA ILE A 671 0.76 -2.59 27.92
C ILE A 671 1.75 -2.32 26.77
N PRO A 672 1.58 -1.22 26.02
CA PRO A 672 2.62 -0.79 25.07
C PRO A 672 3.84 -0.26 25.81
N HIS A 673 5.02 -0.38 25.21
CA HIS A 673 6.24 0.17 25.79
C HIS A 673 6.14 1.71 25.91
N PRO A 674 6.49 2.32 27.06
CA PRO A 674 6.25 3.75 27.32
C PRO A 674 7.05 4.68 26.39
N ASN A 675 8.22 4.23 25.93
CA ASN A 675 9.08 5.00 25.02
C ASN A 675 8.85 4.66 23.54
N TYR A 676 7.73 4.02 23.20
CA TYR A 676 7.41 3.72 21.81
C TYR A 676 7.26 4.99 20.98
N ASN A 677 7.97 5.07 19.86
CA ASN A 677 7.92 6.19 18.94
C ASN A 677 7.28 5.76 17.61
N LYS A 678 6.09 6.30 17.32
CA LYS A 678 5.32 6.00 16.11
C LYS A 678 5.97 6.44 14.78
N PHE A 679 6.95 7.34 14.82
CA PHE A 679 7.61 7.85 13.62
C PHE A 679 8.85 7.04 13.26
N THR A 680 9.64 6.65 14.26
CA THR A 680 10.87 5.86 14.05
C THR A 680 10.67 4.37 14.26
N PHE A 681 9.49 3.94 14.74
CA PHE A 681 9.21 2.58 15.21
C PHE A 681 10.15 2.11 16.33
N ASP A 682 10.85 3.03 16.98
CA ASP A 682 11.74 2.69 18.09
C ASP A 682 10.92 2.29 19.32
N ASN A 683 11.37 1.23 20.01
CA ASN A 683 10.63 0.57 21.09
C ASN A 683 9.28 -0.03 20.68
N ASP A 684 9.20 -0.60 19.47
CA ASP A 684 8.00 -1.27 18.97
C ASP A 684 7.80 -2.66 19.60
N ILE A 685 7.39 -2.68 20.86
CA ILE A 685 7.03 -3.88 21.63
C ILE A 685 5.88 -3.60 22.60
N ALA A 686 4.97 -4.54 22.74
CA ALA A 686 3.85 -4.49 23.67
C ALA A 686 3.61 -5.85 24.33
N LEU A 687 3.04 -5.80 25.54
CA LEU A 687 2.62 -6.97 26.30
C LEU A 687 1.10 -6.99 26.42
N MET A 688 0.51 -8.17 26.32
CA MET A 688 -0.92 -8.37 26.54
C MET A 688 -1.15 -9.43 27.63
N GLU A 689 -1.99 -9.13 28.62
CA GLU A 689 -2.42 -10.09 29.64
C GLU A 689 -3.79 -10.66 29.25
N LEU A 690 -3.90 -12.00 29.21
CA LEU A 690 -5.15 -12.71 29.01
C LEU A 690 -6.06 -12.62 30.25
N ASP A 691 -7.37 -12.65 30.03
CA ASP A 691 -8.39 -12.68 31.09
C ASP A 691 -8.32 -13.94 31.97
N SER A 692 -7.91 -15.05 31.36
CA SER A 692 -7.85 -16.38 31.96
C SER A 692 -6.68 -17.18 31.37
N PRO A 693 -6.03 -18.05 32.16
CA PRO A 693 -4.89 -18.82 31.67
C PRO A 693 -5.31 -19.78 30.55
N VAL A 694 -4.40 -20.00 29.60
CA VAL A 694 -4.57 -21.00 28.54
C VAL A 694 -4.15 -22.37 29.03
N THR A 695 -4.84 -23.41 28.54
CA THR A 695 -4.43 -24.80 28.78
C THR A 695 -3.48 -25.23 27.68
N TYR A 696 -2.30 -25.70 28.05
CA TYR A 696 -1.33 -26.20 27.07
C TYR A 696 -1.82 -27.48 26.41
N SER A 697 -1.47 -27.61 25.13
CA SER A 697 -1.79 -28.76 24.29
C SER A 697 -0.66 -28.95 23.28
N ASP A 698 -0.76 -29.96 22.41
CA ASP A 698 0.18 -30.13 21.32
C ASP A 698 0.19 -28.95 20.32
N PHE A 699 -0.88 -28.12 20.34
CA PHE A 699 -1.05 -26.96 19.46
C PHE A 699 -0.85 -25.61 20.15
N ILE A 700 -0.75 -25.59 21.49
CA ILE A 700 -0.65 -24.37 22.30
C ILE A 700 0.45 -24.55 23.33
N LYS A 701 1.60 -23.93 23.10
CA LYS A 701 2.77 -23.95 23.98
C LYS A 701 3.52 -22.63 23.89
N PRO A 702 4.18 -22.15 24.96
CA PRO A 702 4.89 -20.89 24.92
C PRO A 702 6.22 -21.01 24.16
N ILE A 703 6.72 -19.92 23.60
CA ILE A 703 8.08 -19.80 23.06
C ILE A 703 9.06 -19.43 24.18
N CYS A 704 10.31 -19.88 24.11
CA CYS A 704 11.31 -19.52 25.10
C CYS A 704 11.79 -18.07 24.90
N LEU A 705 12.01 -17.35 26.01
CA LEU A 705 12.58 -16.01 25.99
C LEU A 705 14.11 -16.09 26.16
N PRO A 706 14.90 -15.45 25.30
CA PRO A 706 16.36 -15.46 25.44
C PRO A 706 16.82 -14.60 26.64
N ALA A 707 18.00 -14.90 27.20
CA ALA A 707 18.58 -14.02 28.21
C ALA A 707 19.02 -12.67 27.60
N PRO A 708 19.15 -11.60 28.42
CA PRO A 708 19.52 -10.26 27.92
C PRO A 708 20.84 -10.21 27.13
N GLN A 709 21.77 -11.09 27.47
CA GLN A 709 23.12 -11.20 26.88
C GLN A 709 23.20 -12.17 25.70
N HIS A 710 22.11 -12.88 25.37
CA HIS A 710 22.10 -13.78 24.23
C HIS A 710 22.16 -12.97 22.93
N GLU A 711 23.07 -13.34 22.04
CA GLU A 711 23.22 -12.73 20.73
C GLU A 711 22.95 -13.76 19.64
N PHE A 712 22.12 -13.37 18.67
CA PHE A 712 21.85 -14.17 17.48
C PHE A 712 22.78 -13.71 16.36
N PRO A 713 23.80 -14.51 15.96
CA PRO A 713 24.79 -14.07 14.99
C PRO A 713 24.21 -13.80 13.59
N PRO A 714 24.78 -12.84 12.83
CA PRO A 714 24.46 -12.66 11.42
C PRO A 714 24.66 -13.96 10.62
N GLY A 715 23.78 -14.23 9.68
CA GLY A 715 23.77 -15.46 8.88
C GLY A 715 22.94 -16.60 9.49
N GLN A 716 22.61 -16.55 10.79
CA GLN A 716 21.77 -17.56 11.43
C GLN A 716 20.38 -17.62 10.77
N SER A 717 19.94 -18.84 10.46
CA SER A 717 18.62 -19.10 9.90
C SER A 717 17.55 -19.04 10.99
N VAL A 718 16.52 -18.25 10.75
CA VAL A 718 15.40 -17.98 11.65
C VAL A 718 14.07 -18.10 10.90
N TRP A 719 13.00 -18.38 11.63
CA TRP A 719 11.67 -18.63 11.07
C TRP A 719 10.72 -17.47 11.35
N ILE A 720 10.03 -17.03 10.32
CA ILE A 720 8.89 -16.10 10.40
C ILE A 720 7.60 -16.86 10.14
N THR A 721 6.56 -16.52 10.90
CA THR A 721 5.24 -17.15 10.80
C THR A 721 4.12 -16.14 10.97
N GLY A 722 3.06 -16.29 10.15
CA GLY A 722 1.86 -15.47 10.26
C GLY A 722 0.86 -15.66 9.11
N TRP A 723 -0.21 -14.87 9.13
CA TRP A 723 -1.31 -14.90 8.16
C TRP A 723 -1.34 -13.65 7.28
N GLY A 724 -0.22 -12.93 7.20
CA GLY A 724 -0.10 -11.72 6.42
C GLY A 724 -0.31 -11.95 4.93
N ALA A 725 -0.41 -10.83 4.20
CA ALA A 725 -0.59 -10.84 2.76
C ALA A 725 0.58 -11.58 2.08
N THR A 726 0.28 -12.58 1.26
CA THR A 726 1.32 -13.38 0.57
C THR A 726 2.04 -12.63 -0.56
N ARG A 727 1.57 -11.42 -0.87
CA ARG A 727 2.13 -10.47 -1.83
C ARG A 727 1.78 -9.06 -1.38
N GLU A 728 2.61 -8.08 -1.73
CA GLU A 728 2.40 -6.68 -1.37
C GLU A 728 1.04 -6.18 -1.88
N GLY A 729 0.19 -5.67 -0.98
CA GLY A 729 -1.19 -5.25 -1.32
C GLY A 729 -2.17 -6.40 -1.62
N GLY A 730 -1.78 -7.66 -1.37
CA GLY A 730 -2.60 -8.85 -1.54
C GLY A 730 -3.58 -9.10 -0.38
N SER A 731 -4.40 -10.14 -0.52
CA SER A 731 -5.27 -10.62 0.55
C SER A 731 -4.49 -11.43 1.59
N ALA A 732 -4.85 -11.29 2.87
CA ALA A 732 -4.33 -12.10 3.97
C ALA A 732 -4.46 -13.62 3.70
N ALA A 733 -3.46 -14.40 4.13
CA ALA A 733 -3.45 -15.83 3.94
C ALA A 733 -4.50 -16.53 4.81
N VAL A 734 -5.24 -17.49 4.24
CA VAL A 734 -6.24 -18.27 4.99
C VAL A 734 -5.56 -19.29 5.92
N VAL A 735 -4.44 -19.85 5.49
CA VAL A 735 -3.64 -20.85 6.21
C VAL A 735 -2.38 -20.18 6.75
N LEU A 736 -1.94 -20.55 7.95
CA LEU A 736 -0.70 -20.05 8.55
C LEU A 736 0.48 -20.31 7.61
N GLN A 737 1.24 -19.27 7.28
CA GLN A 737 2.43 -19.37 6.45
C GLN A 737 3.69 -19.46 7.32
N LYS A 738 4.72 -20.14 6.79
CA LYS A 738 6.06 -20.15 7.36
C LYS A 738 7.10 -19.81 6.30
N ALA A 739 8.13 -19.09 6.71
CA ALA A 739 9.29 -18.78 5.87
C ALA A 739 10.57 -18.79 6.69
N SER A 740 11.65 -19.30 6.09
CA SER A 740 12.99 -19.24 6.66
C SER A 740 13.72 -18.04 6.08
N VAL A 741 14.23 -17.17 6.96
CA VAL A 741 15.03 -15.99 6.61
C VAL A 741 16.33 -16.01 7.40
N ARG A 742 17.31 -15.18 7.00
CA ARG A 742 18.60 -15.11 7.71
C ARG A 742 18.76 -13.75 8.37
N ILE A 743 19.40 -13.73 9.54
CA ILE A 743 19.75 -12.48 10.22
C ILE A 743 20.82 -11.75 9.42
N ILE A 744 20.62 -10.47 9.17
CA ILE A 744 21.53 -9.61 8.41
C ILE A 744 22.40 -8.82 9.39
N ASN A 745 23.66 -8.59 9.02
CA ASN A 745 24.57 -7.78 9.82
C ASN A 745 24.03 -6.35 9.99
N GLN A 746 24.11 -5.83 11.22
CA GLN A 746 23.56 -4.51 11.58
C GLN A 746 24.10 -3.37 10.72
N ALA A 747 25.40 -3.36 10.42
CA ALA A 747 26.02 -2.29 9.63
C ALA A 747 25.46 -2.28 8.20
N VAL A 748 25.39 -3.46 7.59
CA VAL A 748 24.81 -3.66 6.25
C VAL A 748 23.32 -3.27 6.25
N CYS A 749 22.56 -3.67 7.26
CA CYS A 749 21.16 -3.27 7.31
C CYS A 749 20.99 -1.75 7.44
N ASN A 750 21.79 -1.11 8.29
CA ASN A 750 21.71 0.33 8.46
C ASN A 750 22.05 1.08 7.17
N GLU A 751 22.99 0.57 6.38
CA GLU A 751 23.30 1.10 5.04
C GLU A 751 22.12 0.93 4.07
N LEU A 752 21.53 -0.27 4.00
CA LEU A 752 20.36 -0.55 3.15
C LEU A 752 19.13 0.30 3.50
N MET A 753 19.01 0.68 4.78
CA MET A 753 17.88 1.43 5.33
C MET A 753 18.18 2.92 5.53
N GLY A 754 19.27 3.44 4.95
CA GLY A 754 19.57 4.88 4.94
C GLY A 754 19.85 5.49 6.32
N GLY A 755 20.38 4.71 7.27
CA GLY A 755 20.82 5.19 8.58
C GLY A 755 19.76 5.22 9.68
N GLN A 756 18.59 4.59 9.46
CA GLN A 756 17.43 4.69 10.37
C GLN A 756 17.38 3.61 11.48
N ILE A 757 18.30 2.64 11.49
CA ILE A 757 18.22 1.47 12.37
C ILE A 757 18.90 1.75 13.72
N THR A 758 18.17 1.58 14.81
CA THR A 758 18.70 1.72 16.19
C THR A 758 19.29 0.40 16.71
N SER A 759 20.05 0.44 17.81
CA SER A 759 20.59 -0.78 18.45
C SER A 759 19.53 -1.69 19.09
N ARG A 760 18.26 -1.30 19.04
CA ARG A 760 17.09 -2.06 19.52
C ARG A 760 16.34 -2.75 18.38
N MET A 761 16.81 -2.57 17.14
CA MET A 761 16.27 -3.16 15.94
C MET A 761 17.36 -3.96 15.23
N PHE A 762 16.95 -5.02 14.55
CA PHE A 762 17.81 -5.76 13.64
C PHE A 762 17.00 -6.23 12.45
N CYS A 763 17.70 -6.69 11.42
CA CYS A 763 17.08 -7.04 10.16
C CYS A 763 17.25 -8.51 9.86
N ALA A 764 16.22 -9.10 9.29
CA ALA A 764 16.27 -10.46 8.80
C ALA A 764 15.53 -10.52 7.47
N GLY A 765 16.03 -11.32 6.54
CA GLY A 765 15.44 -11.41 5.22
C GLY A 765 16.33 -12.16 4.23
N VAL A 766 15.84 -12.28 3.00
CA VAL A 766 16.61 -12.81 1.88
C VAL A 766 16.89 -11.64 0.92
N LEU A 767 18.16 -11.25 0.78
CA LEU A 767 18.55 -10.06 0.01
C LEU A 767 18.20 -10.17 -1.49
N THR A 768 18.05 -11.40 -2.01
CA THR A 768 17.58 -11.66 -3.38
C THR A 768 16.10 -11.28 -3.59
N GLY A 769 15.35 -11.03 -2.51
CA GLY A 769 13.89 -10.82 -2.53
C GLY A 769 13.12 -12.15 -2.59
N GLY A 770 11.78 -12.04 -2.58
CA GLY A 770 10.85 -13.17 -2.75
C GLY A 770 10.30 -13.81 -1.46
N VAL A 771 10.96 -13.65 -0.31
CA VAL A 771 10.49 -14.17 0.99
C VAL A 771 10.66 -13.10 2.07
N ASP A 772 9.55 -12.67 2.68
CA ASP A 772 9.51 -11.60 3.67
C ASP A 772 8.23 -11.65 4.52
N ALA A 773 8.21 -10.94 5.66
CA ALA A 773 6.99 -10.72 6.45
C ALA A 773 6.19 -9.55 5.88
N CYS A 774 4.86 -9.67 5.79
CA CYS A 774 4.03 -8.67 5.13
C CYS A 774 2.82 -8.21 5.98
N GLN A 775 1.92 -7.42 5.40
CA GLN A 775 0.78 -6.84 6.15
C GLN A 775 -0.06 -7.94 6.81
N GLY A 776 -0.19 -7.90 8.14
CA GLY A 776 -0.87 -8.92 8.96
C GLY A 776 0.07 -9.85 9.73
N ASP A 777 1.35 -9.92 9.34
CA ASP A 777 2.38 -10.64 10.13
C ASP A 777 2.95 -9.78 11.27
N SER A 778 2.65 -8.48 11.27
CA SER A 778 3.04 -7.51 12.29
C SER A 778 2.77 -8.02 13.70
N GLY A 779 3.75 -7.89 14.60
CA GLY A 779 3.67 -8.41 15.96
C GLY A 779 3.88 -9.93 16.10
N GLY A 780 4.01 -10.66 14.99
CA GLY A 780 4.34 -12.08 14.97
C GLY A 780 5.77 -12.40 15.45
N PRO A 781 6.04 -13.66 15.81
CA PRO A 781 7.35 -14.12 16.27
C PRO A 781 8.35 -14.26 15.13
N LEU A 782 9.57 -13.79 15.36
CA LEU A 782 10.77 -14.28 14.69
C LEU A 782 11.41 -15.33 15.59
N SER A 783 11.28 -16.60 15.21
CA SER A 783 11.66 -17.75 16.03
C SER A 783 13.02 -18.30 15.59
N SER A 784 13.97 -18.42 16.51
CA SER A 784 15.30 -18.98 16.26
C SER A 784 15.47 -20.32 16.97
N LEU A 785 16.07 -21.31 16.29
CA LEU A 785 16.38 -22.60 16.89
C LEU A 785 17.74 -22.51 17.60
N SER A 786 17.76 -22.82 18.90
CA SER A 786 18.98 -22.94 19.69
C SER A 786 18.92 -24.23 20.51
N GLY A 787 19.84 -25.16 20.26
CA GLY A 787 19.78 -26.51 20.81
C GLY A 787 18.53 -27.26 20.34
N SER A 788 17.74 -27.79 21.27
CA SER A 788 16.49 -28.53 20.98
C SER A 788 15.22 -27.65 21.05
N ARG A 789 15.36 -26.35 21.33
CA ARG A 789 14.24 -25.44 21.61
C ARG A 789 14.23 -24.21 20.70
N MET A 790 13.04 -23.65 20.53
CA MET A 790 12.82 -22.39 19.82
C MET A 790 12.77 -21.21 20.79
N PHE A 791 13.55 -20.19 20.47
CA PHE A 791 13.64 -18.92 21.19
C PHE A 791 13.05 -17.79 20.37
N LEU A 792 12.43 -16.82 21.06
CA LEU A 792 11.91 -15.61 20.44
C LEU A 792 13.06 -14.63 20.19
N ALA A 793 13.58 -14.61 18.96
CA ALA A 793 14.69 -13.73 18.59
C ALA A 793 14.23 -12.28 18.38
N GLY A 794 13.05 -12.11 17.80
CA GLY A 794 12.50 -10.80 17.47
C GLY A 794 10.98 -10.79 17.35
N VAL A 795 10.43 -9.57 17.25
CA VAL A 795 9.02 -9.32 16.95
C VAL A 795 8.94 -8.58 15.62
N VAL A 796 8.10 -9.03 14.70
CA VAL A 796 7.89 -8.37 13.38
C VAL A 796 7.41 -6.93 13.61
N SER A 797 8.16 -5.95 13.09
CA SER A 797 7.91 -4.52 13.34
C SER A 797 7.50 -3.78 12.06
N TRP A 798 8.42 -3.54 11.12
CA TRP A 798 8.13 -2.79 9.89
C TRP A 798 9.07 -3.20 8.73
N GLY A 799 8.79 -2.74 7.51
CA GLY A 799 9.57 -3.00 6.30
C GLY A 799 9.24 -2.02 5.16
N ASP A 800 10.16 -1.85 4.20
CA ASP A 800 9.97 -0.97 3.03
C ASP A 800 9.45 -1.77 1.82
N GLY A 801 8.15 -2.07 1.86
CA GLY A 801 7.50 -3.04 0.98
C GLY A 801 7.65 -4.48 1.47
N CYS A 802 7.07 -5.44 0.74
CA CYS A 802 7.19 -6.86 1.09
C CYS A 802 7.99 -7.59 0.01
N ALA A 803 9.00 -8.36 0.43
CA ALA A 803 9.75 -9.27 -0.45
C ALA A 803 10.47 -8.58 -1.62
N ARG A 804 10.76 -7.29 -1.49
CA ARG A 804 11.52 -6.51 -2.46
C ARG A 804 13.01 -6.81 -2.34
N ARG A 805 13.72 -6.80 -3.46
CA ARG A 805 15.18 -6.99 -3.48
C ARG A 805 15.87 -5.90 -2.66
N ASN A 806 16.85 -6.29 -1.84
CA ASN A 806 17.62 -5.39 -0.97
C ASN A 806 16.78 -4.59 0.06
N LYS A 807 15.56 -5.03 0.36
CA LYS A 807 14.70 -4.43 1.39
C LYS A 807 14.33 -5.50 2.41
N PRO A 808 15.15 -5.71 3.45
CA PRO A 808 14.86 -6.71 4.47
C PRO A 808 13.77 -6.23 5.43
N GLY A 809 13.07 -7.17 6.07
CA GLY A 809 12.18 -6.89 7.19
C GLY A 809 12.94 -6.46 8.44
N ILE A 810 12.34 -5.57 9.22
CA ILE A 810 12.89 -5.01 10.46
C ILE A 810 12.13 -5.59 11.65
N TYR A 811 12.90 -6.04 12.63
CA TYR A 811 12.40 -6.73 13.82
C TYR A 811 12.89 -6.04 15.08
N THR A 812 12.03 -6.01 16.10
CA THR A 812 12.39 -5.52 17.43
C THR A 812 13.27 -6.55 18.14
N THR A 813 14.40 -6.13 18.71
CA THR A 813 15.38 -7.01 19.38
C THR A 813 14.90 -7.39 20.78
N VAL A 814 14.33 -8.59 20.95
CA VAL A 814 13.68 -9.01 22.21
C VAL A 814 14.65 -9.05 23.39
N THR A 815 15.92 -9.40 23.17
CA THR A 815 16.95 -9.46 24.23
C THR A 815 17.16 -8.10 24.92
N LYS A 816 16.98 -6.99 24.20
CA LYS A 816 17.06 -5.63 24.76
C LYS A 816 15.88 -5.28 25.68
N TYR A 817 14.75 -5.98 25.57
CA TYR A 817 13.55 -5.75 26.38
C TYR A 817 13.33 -6.82 27.45
N ARG A 818 14.23 -7.81 27.59
CA ARG A 818 14.07 -8.92 28.54
C ARG A 818 13.87 -8.44 29.98
N GLY A 819 14.58 -7.39 30.40
CA GLY A 819 14.41 -6.77 31.72
C GLY A 819 13.01 -6.17 31.91
N TRP A 820 12.50 -5.44 30.92
CA TRP A 820 11.16 -4.86 30.96
C TRP A 820 10.05 -5.93 30.94
N ILE A 821 10.21 -6.99 30.13
CA ILE A 821 9.28 -8.12 30.11
C ILE A 821 9.21 -8.79 31.49
N LYS A 822 10.36 -9.02 32.12
CA LYS A 822 10.44 -9.62 33.46
C LYS A 822 9.80 -8.72 34.53
N GLU A 823 10.04 -7.41 34.46
CA GLU A 823 9.42 -6.44 35.37
C GLU A 823 7.89 -6.44 35.30
N LYS A 824 7.31 -6.48 34.09
CA LYS A 824 5.86 -6.39 33.90
C LYS A 824 5.12 -7.72 34.06
N THR A 825 5.75 -8.83 33.65
CA THR A 825 5.07 -10.13 33.58
C THR A 825 5.50 -11.10 34.67
N GLY A 826 6.67 -10.90 35.27
CA GLY A 826 7.32 -11.86 36.17
C GLY A 826 7.94 -13.07 35.48
N VAL A 827 7.87 -13.13 34.14
CA VAL A 827 8.38 -14.21 33.27
C VAL A 827 9.76 -13.87 32.77
#